data_AF-A0A850DGC3-F1
#
_entry.id   AF-A0A850DGC3-F1
#
_cell.length_a   1.000
_cell.length_b   1.000
_cell.length_c   1.000
_cell.angle_alpha   90.00
_cell.angle_beta   90.00
_cell.angle_gamma   90.00
#
_symmetry.space_group_name_H-M   'P 1'
#
loop_
_entity.id
_entity.type
_entity.pdbx_description
1 polymer ?
#
loop_
_entity_poly.entity_id
_entity_poly.type
_entity_poly.pdbx_seq_one_letter_code
_entity_poly.pdbx_strand_id
1 'polypeptide(L)'
;AGVEPTRLAPAGAARAAAALSERHLVELGRERTQRLNAFAAERGVTVNSVLQLAWGLVLAMVTGQDEATFGATVSGRPAGLPGVESMVGLFINTIPVRVRAASTETLGAALARVQVEQADLLDHHYLGLADVQSAAGVGELFDTLLVFESYPVDAEGIRRQAADIDGMSVTGMESLDATHYPLTLLVQLGASLRIEAGYLRELFDADAIRVLTERLVRMTDAIVADPELPVGEVELLDAAEQAQVLWGWNGAAHPVDPSATLVSLFEAQAVRTPAAAALVFEDTALSYAEFASRVHRLARHLVALGVGPESLVALAMRRSLDLLVGVYAVQAAGGAYVPIDPDHPDERNAYVLDVADPVCVLTTGRDEFAVETYCPAVALDTVDVSGYADTPLFDGDRRAALRPEHPAYVIFTSGSTGRPKGVAVSHAAIVNRLVWMQDQYGLTPSDVVLQKTPATFDVSVWELFWPLQVGATLAIARPDGHRDPAYLVDAIVEHGVTTVHFVPSMLAAFVAEPRVPECLSLRRVFASGEALPGPPAQRMRALTPARVYNLYGPTEAAVDVTHHEVTAADAVAVPIGGAVYNTQLLVLDARLRPAPIGVAGELYLAGVQLARGYVSRADLTADRFVANPYASGATGLRMYRTGDLVRRNPNGELEYLGRTDFQVKLRGLRIELGEIEAALTAVPGIDQAAVIVRTDGDMGDRLVAYVVPASGDVGAVDVAGVKAAVAQRLPGYMTPDAFVALEAFPLNASGKLDRRALPAPVVAASEFRAPTTAVEQTVAEVFAEVLGLDRAGLDDDFFALGGNSLTATRVAARVSAALRASLGVRELFEAPTVAALAARLEGTAGSGSARAELTARPRPARVPLSLAQQRMWFLNRFDPDSTVDNIPAAVRLSGLLDRQALQVAVADVLARHESLRTVYPEHDGVGYQRVVSTAEVIPDLTPLEVSERELAERVRDFVHTAFDVTLAVPFRACLFELSPTEHVLAFVVHHISADGQSMGPLTRDVMLAYSARVDGAEPAWTPLEVQYADFALWQRAVLGAEDDAESLLSRQVSFWTEALAALPDQLDLPADRPRPAVASGRGAVHTFTVDGGIHRGMAEVARGAGATAFMV
;
A
#
# COMPACT_ATOMS: atom_id res chain seq x y z
N ALA A 1 -12.36 23.59 -15.01
CA ALA A 1 -12.47 22.15 -15.32
C ALA A 1 -11.23 21.79 -16.13
N GLY A 2 -10.29 21.04 -15.56
CA GLY A 2 -9.11 20.59 -16.30
C GLY A 2 -9.49 19.48 -17.26
N VAL A 3 -8.94 19.49 -18.47
CA VAL A 3 -9.03 18.35 -19.39
C VAL A 3 -8.09 17.28 -18.85
N GLU A 4 -8.61 16.11 -18.48
CA GLU A 4 -7.73 14.99 -18.15
C GLU A 4 -7.03 14.50 -19.42
N PRO A 5 -5.72 14.26 -19.38
CA PRO A 5 -5.00 13.81 -20.57
C PRO A 5 -5.38 12.37 -20.91
N THR A 6 -5.58 12.11 -22.20
CA THR A 6 -5.88 10.75 -22.69
C THR A 6 -4.56 10.06 -23.01
N ARG A 7 -4.26 8.99 -22.27
CA ARG A 7 -2.98 8.26 -22.41
C ARG A 7 -3.21 6.76 -22.52
N LEU A 8 -2.50 6.12 -23.44
CA LEU A 8 -2.41 4.67 -23.53
C LEU A 8 -1.16 4.11 -22.84
N ALA A 9 -0.08 4.90 -22.75
CA ALA A 9 1.17 4.54 -22.09
C ALA A 9 1.26 5.08 -20.65
N PRO A 10 2.05 4.45 -19.77
CA PRO A 10 2.32 4.96 -18.43
C PRO A 10 2.96 6.36 -18.44
N ALA A 11 2.61 7.19 -17.46
CA ALA A 11 3.10 8.57 -17.38
C ALA A 11 4.64 8.66 -17.30
N GLY A 12 5.25 9.48 -18.15
CA GLY A 12 6.69 9.73 -18.17
C GLY A 12 7.52 8.72 -18.98
N ALA A 13 6.91 7.65 -19.51
CA ALA A 13 7.62 6.58 -20.21
C ALA A 13 8.24 7.02 -21.55
N ALA A 14 7.63 7.99 -22.23
CA ALA A 14 8.13 8.50 -23.52
C ALA A 14 9.48 9.26 -23.41
N ARG A 15 9.87 9.77 -22.23
CA ARG A 15 11.13 10.51 -22.04
C ARG A 15 12.35 9.60 -21.80
N ALA A 16 12.13 8.33 -21.47
CA ALA A 16 13.18 7.38 -21.11
C ALA A 16 13.56 6.43 -22.25
N ALA A 17 12.71 6.28 -23.27
CA ALA A 17 12.90 5.31 -24.34
C ALA A 17 13.92 5.81 -25.38
N ALA A 18 15.05 5.09 -25.51
CA ALA A 18 16.00 5.23 -26.62
C ALA A 18 15.69 4.24 -27.77
N ALA A 19 14.40 3.93 -27.98
CA ALA A 19 13.96 2.65 -28.53
C ALA A 19 13.68 2.63 -30.06
N LEU A 20 13.87 1.44 -30.63
CA LEU A 20 13.51 1.08 -32.01
C LEU A 20 11.97 1.06 -32.17
N SER A 21 11.43 1.82 -33.13
CA SER A 21 10.00 1.81 -33.48
C SER A 21 9.64 0.59 -34.33
N GLU A 22 8.50 -0.06 -34.06
CA GLU A 22 7.87 -1.04 -34.94
C GLU A 22 6.65 -0.48 -35.66
N ARG A 23 6.23 -1.16 -36.73
CA ARG A 23 5.13 -0.74 -37.61
C ARG A 23 4.15 -1.89 -37.83
N HIS A 24 2.86 -1.59 -37.73
CA HIS A 24 1.77 -2.52 -38.04
C HIS A 24 0.86 -1.90 -39.11
N LEU A 25 0.70 -2.57 -40.26
CA LEU A 25 -0.08 -2.07 -41.39
C LEU A 25 -1.45 -2.75 -41.45
N VAL A 26 -2.50 -1.93 -41.55
CA VAL A 26 -3.87 -2.34 -41.87
C VAL A 26 -4.30 -1.72 -43.19
N GLU A 27 -4.79 -2.54 -44.12
CA GLU A 27 -5.30 -2.09 -45.42
C GLU A 27 -6.79 -2.42 -45.55
N LEU A 28 -7.62 -1.39 -45.72
CA LEU A 28 -9.04 -1.58 -46.05
C LEU A 28 -9.16 -1.85 -47.55
N GLY A 29 -9.84 -2.94 -47.91
CA GLY A 29 -10.09 -3.27 -49.30
C GLY A 29 -10.79 -2.15 -50.08
N ARG A 30 -10.67 -2.19 -51.41
CA ARG A 30 -11.21 -1.15 -52.32
C ARG A 30 -12.70 -0.87 -52.10
N GLU A 31 -13.50 -1.92 -51.89
CA GLU A 31 -14.94 -1.79 -51.67
C GLU A 31 -15.27 -1.03 -50.37
N ARG A 32 -14.61 -1.38 -49.25
CA ARG A 32 -14.79 -0.65 -47.97
C ARG A 32 -14.35 0.80 -48.10
N THR A 33 -13.23 1.04 -48.78
CA THR A 33 -12.71 2.40 -49.02
C THR A 33 -13.69 3.23 -49.88
N GLN A 34 -14.28 2.63 -50.92
CA GLN A 34 -15.29 3.29 -51.75
C GLN A 34 -16.55 3.62 -50.95
N ARG A 35 -17.02 2.72 -50.09
CA ARG A 35 -18.15 2.97 -49.18
C ARG A 35 -17.87 4.12 -48.22
N LEU A 36 -16.68 4.16 -47.62
CA LEU A 36 -16.26 5.24 -46.72
C LEU A 36 -16.22 6.59 -47.44
N ASN A 37 -15.66 6.64 -48.66
CA ASN A 37 -15.66 7.84 -49.49
C ASN A 37 -17.07 8.31 -49.87
N ALA A 38 -17.94 7.38 -50.27
CA ALA A 38 -19.32 7.69 -50.63
C ALA A 38 -20.11 8.23 -49.43
N PHE A 39 -19.96 7.60 -48.26
CA PHE A 39 -20.59 8.04 -47.01
C PHE A 39 -20.11 9.44 -46.60
N ALA A 40 -18.80 9.69 -46.63
CA ALA A 40 -18.25 11.00 -46.30
C ALA A 40 -18.80 12.10 -47.25
N ALA A 41 -18.86 11.81 -48.56
CA ALA A 41 -19.42 12.72 -49.56
C ALA A 41 -20.93 12.97 -49.35
N GLU A 42 -21.71 11.94 -49.06
CA GLU A 42 -23.16 12.05 -48.81
C GLU A 42 -23.46 12.90 -47.56
N ARG A 43 -22.64 12.76 -46.51
CA ARG A 43 -22.81 13.48 -45.24
C ARG A 43 -22.14 14.85 -45.23
N GLY A 44 -21.44 15.23 -46.31
CA GLY A 44 -20.73 16.52 -46.39
C GLY A 44 -19.57 16.65 -45.41
N VAL A 45 -18.92 15.53 -45.07
CA VAL A 45 -17.78 15.47 -44.13
C VAL A 45 -16.53 14.92 -44.81
N THR A 46 -15.37 15.04 -44.17
CA THR A 46 -14.13 14.44 -44.69
C THR A 46 -13.93 13.01 -44.16
N VAL A 47 -13.23 12.16 -44.93
CA VAL A 47 -12.79 10.83 -44.45
C VAL A 47 -11.92 10.97 -43.20
N ASN A 48 -11.09 12.02 -43.14
CA ASN A 48 -10.29 12.33 -41.96
C ASN A 48 -11.19 12.56 -40.72
N SER A 49 -12.29 13.31 -40.84
CA SER A 49 -13.23 13.53 -39.73
C SER A 49 -13.93 12.26 -39.26
N VAL A 50 -14.24 11.33 -40.18
CA VAL A 50 -14.76 10.00 -39.82
C VAL A 50 -13.73 9.21 -38.99
N LEU A 51 -12.48 9.20 -39.42
CA LEU A 51 -11.40 8.50 -38.72
C LEU A 51 -11.04 9.15 -37.39
N GLN A 52 -11.07 10.48 -37.31
CA GLN A 52 -10.87 11.23 -36.06
C GLN A 52 -11.97 10.92 -35.04
N LEU A 53 -13.24 10.90 -35.45
CA LEU A 53 -14.33 10.46 -34.58
C LEU A 53 -14.12 9.01 -34.15
N ALA A 54 -13.85 8.12 -35.10
CA ALA A 54 -13.68 6.69 -34.82
C ALA A 54 -12.55 6.46 -33.82
N TRP A 55 -11.40 7.11 -34.01
CA TRP A 55 -10.25 7.01 -33.12
C TRP A 55 -10.54 7.59 -31.74
N GLY A 56 -11.18 8.76 -31.67
CA GLY A 56 -11.60 9.35 -30.40
C GLY A 56 -12.56 8.46 -29.61
N LEU A 57 -13.54 7.83 -30.26
CA LEU A 57 -14.46 6.89 -29.61
C LEU A 57 -13.76 5.62 -29.16
N VAL A 58 -12.83 5.07 -29.95
CA VAL A 58 -12.00 3.94 -29.54
C VAL A 58 -11.19 4.29 -28.30
N LEU A 59 -10.49 5.43 -28.31
CA LEU A 59 -9.70 5.91 -27.16
C LEU A 59 -10.56 6.08 -25.91
N ALA A 60 -11.72 6.73 -26.02
CA ALA A 60 -12.65 6.92 -24.91
C ALA A 60 -13.06 5.57 -24.30
N MET A 61 -13.41 4.59 -25.13
CA MET A 61 -13.81 3.25 -24.65
C MET A 61 -12.66 2.42 -24.06
N VAL A 62 -11.45 2.48 -24.63
CA VAL A 62 -10.30 1.70 -24.11
C VAL A 62 -9.64 2.36 -22.90
N THR A 63 -9.88 3.65 -22.67
CA THR A 63 -9.45 4.37 -21.46
C THR A 63 -10.54 4.43 -20.39
N GLY A 64 -11.78 4.04 -20.71
CA GLY A 64 -12.93 4.14 -19.81
C GLY A 64 -13.36 5.58 -19.53
N GLN A 65 -13.03 6.52 -20.42
CA GLN A 65 -13.40 7.93 -20.32
C GLN A 65 -14.61 8.27 -21.21
N ASP A 66 -15.37 9.29 -20.85
CA ASP A 66 -16.49 9.81 -21.67
C ASP A 66 -16.01 10.70 -22.85
N GLU A 67 -14.74 11.08 -22.82
CA GLU A 67 -14.09 11.91 -23.83
C GLU A 67 -12.64 11.49 -24.04
N ALA A 68 -12.10 11.78 -25.22
CA ALA A 68 -10.72 11.48 -25.56
C ALA A 68 -10.04 12.65 -26.28
N THR A 69 -8.75 12.81 -26.05
CA THR A 69 -7.89 13.77 -26.76
C THR A 69 -6.73 13.06 -27.43
N PHE A 70 -6.42 13.40 -28.68
CA PHE A 70 -5.26 12.89 -29.40
C PHE A 70 -4.66 13.99 -30.28
N GLY A 71 -3.42 13.83 -30.73
CA GLY A 71 -2.80 14.77 -31.66
C GLY A 71 -3.26 14.51 -33.08
N ALA A 72 -3.46 15.56 -33.87
CA ALA A 72 -3.57 15.46 -35.32
C ALA A 72 -2.60 16.42 -36.01
N THR A 73 -2.06 16.02 -37.16
CA THR A 73 -1.24 16.91 -37.98
C THR A 73 -2.11 17.72 -38.94
N VAL A 74 -1.74 18.98 -39.12
CA VAL A 74 -2.36 19.90 -40.06
C VAL A 74 -1.29 20.50 -40.97
N SER A 75 -1.66 20.90 -42.18
CA SER A 75 -0.72 21.43 -43.17
C SER A 75 -0.04 22.74 -42.72
N GLY A 76 -0.69 23.50 -41.82
CA GLY A 76 -0.31 24.84 -41.37
C GLY A 76 -0.17 25.87 -42.50
N ARG A 77 -0.76 25.59 -43.67
CA ARG A 77 -0.79 26.48 -44.84
C ARG A 77 -2.11 27.26 -44.88
N PRO A 78 -2.13 28.59 -44.65
CA PRO A 78 -3.35 29.37 -44.63
C PRO A 78 -3.97 29.51 -46.03
N ALA A 79 -5.25 29.16 -46.17
CA ALA A 79 -5.97 29.23 -47.45
C ALA A 79 -6.07 30.65 -48.04
N GLY A 80 -5.89 31.69 -47.21
CA GLY A 80 -5.89 33.09 -47.63
C GLY A 80 -4.60 33.58 -48.28
N LEU A 81 -3.53 32.78 -48.32
CA LEU A 81 -2.24 33.18 -48.90
C LEU A 81 -2.06 32.58 -50.31
N PRO A 82 -2.14 33.39 -51.39
CA PRO A 82 -2.03 32.89 -52.75
C PRO A 82 -0.68 32.22 -53.02
N GLY A 83 -0.69 30.98 -53.53
CA GLY A 83 0.51 30.22 -53.91
C GLY A 83 1.19 29.48 -52.75
N VAL A 84 0.58 29.48 -51.55
CA VAL A 84 1.12 28.78 -50.37
C VAL A 84 1.29 27.28 -50.59
N GLU A 85 0.52 26.67 -51.50
CA GLU A 85 0.60 25.23 -51.81
C GLU A 85 1.93 24.84 -52.47
N SER A 86 2.60 25.80 -53.11
CA SER A 86 3.88 25.61 -53.81
C SER A 86 5.12 26.01 -53.00
N MET A 87 4.93 26.54 -51.78
CA MET A 87 6.03 27.01 -50.93
C MET A 87 6.76 25.86 -50.21
N VAL A 88 8.09 25.89 -50.22
CA VAL A 88 8.94 24.94 -49.47
C VAL A 88 9.35 25.57 -48.13
N GLY A 89 9.06 24.88 -47.02
CA GLY A 89 9.32 25.36 -45.66
C GLY A 89 8.65 24.49 -44.60
N LEU A 90 8.93 24.74 -43.32
CA LEU A 90 8.29 24.05 -42.18
C LEU A 90 6.92 24.68 -41.91
N PHE A 91 5.86 24.07 -42.45
CA PHE A 91 4.48 24.51 -42.24
C PHE A 91 3.66 23.51 -41.41
N ILE A 92 4.03 22.24 -41.39
CA ILE A 92 3.27 21.22 -40.66
C ILE A 92 3.22 21.57 -39.17
N ASN A 93 2.04 21.45 -38.57
CA ASN A 93 1.82 21.67 -37.15
C ASN A 93 1.02 20.52 -36.55
N THR A 94 1.14 20.33 -35.24
CA THR A 94 0.39 19.33 -34.48
C THR A 94 -0.56 20.03 -33.54
N ILE A 95 -1.85 19.68 -33.63
CA ILE A 95 -2.91 20.25 -32.79
C ILE A 95 -3.62 19.15 -31.98
N PRO A 96 -4.10 19.44 -30.77
CA PRO A 96 -4.97 18.53 -30.05
C PRO A 96 -6.35 18.47 -30.71
N VAL A 97 -6.84 17.27 -30.96
CA VAL A 97 -8.22 16.98 -31.33
C VAL A 97 -8.90 16.36 -30.12
N ARG A 98 -10.00 16.96 -29.67
CA ARG A 98 -10.82 16.45 -28.58
C ARG A 98 -12.12 15.90 -29.15
N VAL A 99 -12.44 14.65 -28.81
CA VAL A 99 -13.70 14.01 -29.15
C VAL A 99 -14.48 13.76 -27.87
N ARG A 100 -15.69 14.30 -27.82
CA ARG A 100 -16.71 14.04 -26.78
C ARG A 100 -17.89 13.43 -27.47
N ALA A 101 -18.56 12.46 -26.87
CA ALA A 101 -19.84 11.97 -27.40
C ALA A 101 -20.71 11.46 -26.26
N ALA A 102 -21.96 11.91 -26.19
CA ALA A 102 -22.89 11.34 -25.22
C ALA A 102 -23.27 9.92 -25.65
N SER A 103 -23.46 9.01 -24.70
CA SER A 103 -23.83 7.62 -25.00
C SER A 103 -25.15 7.48 -25.77
N THR A 104 -26.05 8.45 -25.64
CA THR A 104 -27.34 8.53 -26.34
C THR A 104 -27.28 9.32 -27.65
N GLU A 105 -26.16 9.99 -27.94
CA GLU A 105 -25.95 10.69 -29.21
C GLU A 105 -25.77 9.65 -30.32
N THR A 106 -26.35 9.89 -31.50
CA THR A 106 -26.14 9.01 -32.64
C THR A 106 -24.76 9.23 -33.25
N LEU A 107 -24.17 8.20 -33.87
CA LEU A 107 -22.86 8.32 -34.54
C LEU A 107 -22.84 9.44 -35.58
N GLY A 108 -23.92 9.63 -36.33
CA GLY A 108 -24.06 10.69 -37.33
C GLY A 108 -24.10 12.09 -36.72
N ALA A 109 -24.78 12.27 -35.59
CA ALA A 109 -24.81 13.55 -34.88
C ALA A 109 -23.44 13.91 -34.31
N ALA A 110 -22.75 12.94 -33.70
CA ALA A 110 -21.40 13.12 -33.19
C ALA A 110 -20.42 13.48 -34.32
N LEU A 111 -20.54 12.83 -35.48
CA LEU A 111 -19.71 13.11 -36.67
C LEU A 111 -19.92 14.52 -37.22
N ALA A 112 -21.17 14.95 -37.35
CA ALA A 112 -21.49 16.30 -37.81
C ALA A 112 -20.90 17.36 -36.86
N ARG A 113 -20.97 17.12 -35.55
CA ARG A 113 -20.40 18.03 -34.56
C ARG A 113 -18.87 18.07 -34.62
N VAL A 114 -18.19 16.91 -34.67
CA VAL A 114 -16.73 16.85 -34.83
C VAL A 114 -16.30 17.57 -36.12
N GLN A 115 -17.03 17.43 -37.23
CA GLN A 115 -16.72 18.16 -38.47
C GLN A 115 -16.79 19.69 -38.30
N VAL A 116 -17.79 20.20 -37.56
CA VAL A 116 -17.90 21.64 -37.26
C VAL A 116 -16.77 22.08 -36.33
N GLU A 117 -16.51 21.34 -35.26
CA GLU A 117 -15.42 21.62 -34.32
C GLU A 117 -14.05 21.65 -35.03
N GLN A 118 -13.80 20.74 -36.00
CA GLN A 118 -12.58 20.76 -36.81
C GLN A 118 -12.51 21.95 -37.78
N ALA A 119 -13.64 22.39 -38.32
CA ALA A 119 -13.67 23.56 -39.19
C ALA A 119 -13.35 24.83 -38.40
N ASP A 120 -13.87 24.96 -37.17
CA ASP A 120 -13.60 26.10 -36.29
C ASP A 120 -12.11 26.16 -35.86
N LEU A 121 -11.41 25.02 -35.82
CA LEU A 121 -9.98 24.97 -35.49
C LEU A 121 -9.06 25.51 -36.59
N LEU A 122 -9.54 25.62 -37.85
CA LEU A 122 -8.72 26.06 -38.99
C LEU A 122 -8.04 27.43 -38.76
N ASP A 123 -8.76 28.36 -38.12
CA ASP A 123 -8.29 29.70 -37.78
C ASP A 123 -7.31 29.73 -36.60
N HIS A 124 -6.98 28.57 -36.02
CA HIS A 124 -6.09 28.41 -34.88
C HIS A 124 -4.91 27.47 -35.15
N HIS A 125 -4.78 26.94 -36.37
CA HIS A 125 -3.72 26.00 -36.77
C HIS A 125 -2.28 26.54 -36.71
N TYR A 126 -2.08 27.83 -36.43
CA TYR A 126 -0.75 28.46 -36.32
C TYR A 126 -0.15 28.46 -34.91
N LEU A 127 -0.93 28.13 -33.88
CA LEU A 127 -0.41 28.06 -32.51
C LEU A 127 0.36 26.75 -32.31
N GLY A 128 1.56 26.83 -31.73
CA GLY A 128 2.36 25.65 -31.43
C GLY A 128 1.73 24.82 -30.29
N LEU A 129 1.89 23.50 -30.34
CA LEU A 129 1.37 22.60 -29.29
C LEU A 129 1.81 22.99 -27.88
N ALA A 130 3.06 23.47 -27.72
CA ALA A 130 3.59 23.93 -26.44
C ALA A 130 2.81 25.14 -25.87
N ASP A 131 2.40 26.07 -26.73
CA ASP A 131 1.61 27.24 -26.34
C ASP A 131 0.19 26.82 -25.94
N VAL A 132 -0.40 25.87 -26.69
CA VAL A 132 -1.73 25.31 -26.39
C VAL A 132 -1.72 24.57 -25.05
N GLN A 133 -0.69 23.75 -24.79
CA GLN A 133 -0.51 23.04 -23.51
C GLN A 133 -0.31 24.01 -22.34
N SER A 134 0.53 25.03 -22.54
CA SER A 134 0.77 26.07 -21.53
C SER A 134 -0.52 26.83 -21.18
N ALA A 135 -1.29 27.25 -22.18
CA ALA A 135 -2.56 27.94 -22.00
C ALA A 135 -3.62 27.06 -21.32
N ALA A 136 -3.62 25.75 -21.59
CA ALA A 136 -4.51 24.79 -20.96
C ALA A 136 -4.10 24.41 -19.51
N GLY A 137 -2.90 24.82 -19.07
CA GLY A 137 -2.38 24.54 -17.72
C GLY A 137 -2.06 23.05 -17.48
N VAL A 138 -1.78 22.29 -18.55
CA VAL A 138 -1.51 20.85 -18.49
C VAL A 138 -0.20 20.51 -19.21
N GLY A 139 0.65 19.70 -18.58
CA GLY A 139 1.99 19.41 -19.10
C GLY A 139 2.03 18.52 -20.35
N GLU A 140 1.00 17.71 -20.59
CA GLU A 140 0.88 16.82 -21.76
C GLU A 140 -0.58 16.37 -21.88
N LEU A 141 -1.21 16.62 -23.04
CA LEU A 141 -2.64 16.40 -23.32
C LEU A 141 -2.97 15.00 -23.84
N PHE A 142 -2.05 14.40 -24.58
CA PHE A 142 -2.24 13.13 -25.28
C PHE A 142 -0.89 12.46 -25.54
N ASP A 143 -0.90 11.15 -25.77
CA ASP A 143 0.28 10.36 -26.15
C ASP A 143 0.11 9.58 -27.47
N THR A 144 -1.00 9.80 -28.18
CA THR A 144 -1.26 9.23 -29.50
C THR A 144 -1.41 10.31 -30.57
N LEU A 145 -0.96 10.02 -31.79
CA LEU A 145 -1.00 10.92 -32.94
C LEU A 145 -1.72 10.26 -34.12
N LEU A 146 -2.65 10.97 -34.76
CA LEU A 146 -3.29 10.58 -36.03
C LEU A 146 -2.84 11.52 -37.15
N VAL A 147 -2.14 10.99 -38.14
CA VAL A 147 -1.59 11.73 -39.28
C VAL A 147 -2.33 11.32 -40.54
N PHE A 148 -3.04 12.26 -41.17
CA PHE A 148 -3.71 12.02 -42.45
C PHE A 148 -2.90 12.65 -43.59
N GLU A 149 -2.27 11.81 -44.43
CA GLU A 149 -1.47 12.30 -45.55
C GLU A 149 -2.36 12.79 -46.69
N SER A 150 -2.50 14.12 -46.79
CA SER A 150 -3.35 14.76 -47.80
C SER A 150 -2.72 14.80 -49.20
N TYR A 151 -1.43 14.49 -49.32
CA TYR A 151 -0.70 14.39 -50.59
C TYR A 151 0.17 13.13 -50.55
N PRO A 152 -0.36 11.94 -50.91
CA PRO A 152 0.51 10.83 -51.22
C PRO A 152 1.46 11.33 -52.31
N VAL A 153 2.77 11.25 -52.06
CA VAL A 153 3.77 11.43 -53.10
C VAL A 153 3.31 10.54 -54.25
N ASP A 154 2.97 11.14 -55.41
CA ASP A 154 2.47 10.40 -56.55
C ASP A 154 3.62 9.56 -57.11
N ALA A 155 3.91 8.43 -56.46
CA ALA A 155 5.00 7.56 -56.82
C ALA A 155 4.81 7.03 -58.24
N GLU A 156 3.58 6.98 -58.75
CA GLU A 156 3.28 6.63 -60.14
C GLU A 156 3.57 7.79 -61.11
N GLY A 157 3.23 9.03 -60.74
CA GLY A 157 3.57 10.25 -61.47
C GLY A 157 5.06 10.57 -61.47
N ILE A 158 5.74 10.36 -60.33
CA ILE A 158 7.21 10.43 -60.21
C ILE A 158 7.84 9.29 -60.99
N ARG A 159 7.33 8.05 -60.95
CA ARG A 159 7.85 6.96 -61.82
C ARG A 159 7.61 7.24 -63.31
N ARG A 160 6.51 7.88 -63.70
CA ARG A 160 6.26 8.30 -65.10
C ARG A 160 7.13 9.46 -65.53
N GLN A 161 7.37 10.46 -64.68
CA GLN A 161 8.30 11.58 -64.94
C GLN A 161 9.77 11.16 -64.83
N ALA A 162 10.09 10.14 -64.04
CA ALA A 162 11.42 9.57 -63.86
C ALA A 162 11.73 8.41 -64.82
N ALA A 163 10.84 8.10 -65.76
CA ALA A 163 11.08 7.10 -66.80
C ALA A 163 11.97 7.62 -67.95
N ASP A 164 12.31 8.92 -67.98
CA ASP A 164 13.17 9.51 -69.01
C ASP A 164 14.09 10.61 -68.44
N ILE A 165 14.78 10.29 -67.34
CA ILE A 165 15.89 11.11 -66.81
C ILE A 165 17.21 10.48 -67.25
N ASP A 166 17.61 10.72 -68.49
CA ASP A 166 18.97 10.46 -69.00
C ASP A 166 19.54 9.06 -68.63
N GLY A 167 18.70 8.02 -68.69
CA GLY A 167 19.07 6.63 -68.43
C GLY A 167 19.02 6.14 -66.96
N MET A 168 18.49 6.92 -66.01
CA MET A 168 18.28 6.49 -64.62
C MET A 168 16.80 6.21 -64.32
N SER A 169 16.53 5.19 -63.51
CA SER A 169 15.20 4.90 -62.94
C SER A 169 15.28 4.86 -61.42
N VAL A 170 14.34 5.53 -60.74
CA VAL A 170 14.18 5.44 -59.29
C VAL A 170 13.40 4.16 -58.99
N THR A 171 14.07 3.14 -58.45
CA THR A 171 13.51 1.81 -58.19
C THR A 171 12.77 1.71 -56.85
N GLY A 172 12.90 2.69 -55.98
CA GLY A 172 12.24 2.78 -54.69
C GLY A 172 12.60 4.08 -53.95
N MET A 173 11.71 4.51 -53.05
CA MET A 173 11.93 5.61 -52.12
C MET A 173 11.35 5.16 -50.77
N GLU A 174 12.19 5.05 -49.75
CA GLU A 174 11.77 4.73 -48.38
C GLU A 174 11.91 5.99 -47.52
N SER A 175 10.82 6.36 -46.83
CA SER A 175 10.83 7.41 -45.80
C SER A 175 10.92 6.75 -44.42
N LEU A 176 11.99 7.07 -43.68
CA LEU A 176 12.19 6.65 -42.30
C LEU A 176 11.77 7.80 -41.38
N ASP A 177 10.48 7.86 -41.03
CA ASP A 177 10.02 8.69 -39.92
C ASP A 177 10.18 7.93 -38.60
N ALA A 178 10.81 8.59 -37.62
CA ALA A 178 10.90 8.10 -36.25
C ALA A 178 9.61 8.46 -35.49
N THR A 179 9.00 7.49 -34.82
CA THR A 179 7.81 7.74 -34.01
C THR A 179 8.20 8.50 -32.73
N HIS A 180 7.77 9.76 -32.61
CA HIS A 180 8.06 10.60 -31.42
C HIS A 180 6.99 10.48 -30.31
N TYR A 181 5.91 9.77 -30.60
CA TYR A 181 4.83 9.45 -29.66
C TYR A 181 4.80 7.94 -29.39
N PRO A 182 4.31 7.49 -28.23
CA PRO A 182 4.09 6.07 -27.96
C PRO A 182 3.36 5.33 -29.10
N LEU A 183 2.36 5.95 -29.72
CA LEU A 183 1.63 5.43 -30.87
C LEU A 183 1.29 6.53 -31.89
N THR A 184 1.66 6.34 -33.15
CA THR A 184 1.27 7.18 -34.28
C THR A 184 0.52 6.35 -35.33
N LEU A 185 -0.66 6.80 -35.73
CA LEU A 185 -1.45 6.25 -36.83
C LEU A 185 -1.24 7.11 -38.08
N LEU A 186 -0.54 6.58 -39.09
CA LEU A 186 -0.37 7.21 -40.38
C LEU A 186 -1.42 6.68 -41.36
N VAL A 187 -2.24 7.58 -41.90
CA VAL A 187 -3.34 7.24 -42.81
C VAL A 187 -3.03 7.75 -44.21
N GLN A 188 -3.08 6.83 -45.18
CA GLN A 188 -2.93 7.12 -46.60
C GLN A 188 -4.20 6.73 -47.35
N LEU A 189 -4.85 7.70 -47.99
CA LEU A 189 -6.04 7.48 -48.80
C LEU A 189 -5.68 7.38 -50.29
N GLY A 190 -5.84 6.20 -50.87
CA GLY A 190 -5.70 5.95 -52.30
C GLY A 190 -6.85 5.09 -52.85
N ALA A 191 -6.54 4.12 -53.73
CA ALA A 191 -7.53 3.13 -54.17
C ALA A 191 -8.01 2.23 -53.01
N SER A 192 -7.18 2.07 -52.00
CA SER A 192 -7.46 1.48 -50.68
C SER A 192 -7.04 2.50 -49.61
N LEU A 193 -7.70 2.46 -48.45
CA LEU A 193 -7.27 3.18 -47.25
C LEU A 193 -6.22 2.32 -46.53
N ARG A 194 -5.03 2.88 -46.31
CA ARG A 194 -3.96 2.25 -45.53
C ARG A 194 -3.77 2.99 -44.23
N ILE A 195 -3.68 2.25 -43.13
CA ILE A 195 -3.43 2.75 -41.79
C ILE A 195 -2.18 2.03 -41.26
N GLU A 196 -1.09 2.77 -41.10
CA GLU A 196 0.15 2.27 -40.53
C GLU A 196 0.29 2.77 -39.09
N ALA A 197 0.29 1.86 -38.13
CA ALA A 197 0.51 2.15 -36.72
C ALA A 197 2.01 2.00 -36.39
N GLY A 198 2.70 3.11 -36.20
CA GLY A 198 4.06 3.16 -35.67
C GLY A 198 4.03 3.23 -34.14
N TYR A 199 4.73 2.35 -33.44
CA TYR A 199 4.68 2.26 -31.98
C TYR A 199 6.03 1.93 -31.34
N LEU A 200 6.18 2.29 -30.06
CA LEU A 200 7.35 1.94 -29.25
C LEU A 200 7.16 0.55 -28.62
N ARG A 201 8.04 -0.40 -28.96
CA ARG A 201 7.95 -1.80 -28.47
C ARG A 201 8.08 -1.94 -26.95
N GLU A 202 8.74 -0.99 -26.30
CA GLU A 202 8.87 -0.97 -24.84
C GLU A 202 7.54 -0.65 -24.14
N LEU A 203 6.56 -0.10 -24.87
CA LEU A 203 5.27 0.33 -24.34
C LEU A 203 4.10 -0.51 -24.85
N PHE A 204 4.20 -1.02 -26.08
CA PHE A 204 3.12 -1.79 -26.71
C PHE A 204 3.63 -3.09 -27.34
N ASP A 205 2.92 -4.17 -27.05
CA ASP A 205 3.05 -5.43 -27.76
C ASP A 205 2.37 -5.36 -29.13
N ALA A 206 2.90 -6.10 -30.11
CA ALA A 206 2.35 -6.16 -31.46
C ALA A 206 0.87 -6.58 -31.49
N ASP A 207 0.46 -7.48 -30.60
CA ASP A 207 -0.94 -7.91 -30.49
C ASP A 207 -1.86 -6.82 -29.94
N ALA A 208 -1.38 -5.99 -29.00
CA ALA A 208 -2.16 -4.87 -28.49
C ALA A 208 -2.44 -3.85 -29.59
N ILE A 209 -1.43 -3.54 -30.42
CA ILE A 209 -1.58 -2.64 -31.56
C ILE A 209 -2.53 -3.21 -32.62
N ARG A 210 -2.40 -4.52 -32.93
CA ARG A 210 -3.33 -5.21 -33.85
C ARG A 210 -4.78 -5.11 -33.37
N VAL A 211 -5.03 -5.35 -32.08
CA VAL A 211 -6.39 -5.23 -31.51
C VAL A 211 -6.91 -3.79 -31.57
N LEU A 212 -6.06 -2.80 -31.29
CA LEU A 212 -6.44 -1.38 -31.37
C LEU A 212 -6.81 -0.96 -32.80
N THR A 213 -6.03 -1.38 -33.81
CA THR A 213 -6.32 -1.07 -35.21
C THR A 213 -7.55 -1.82 -35.72
N GLU A 214 -7.78 -3.07 -35.30
CA GLU A 214 -9.01 -3.81 -35.57
C GLU A 214 -10.25 -3.11 -34.97
N ARG A 215 -10.15 -2.60 -33.74
CA ARG A 215 -11.20 -1.78 -33.09
C ARG A 215 -11.49 -0.49 -33.85
N LEU A 216 -10.46 0.20 -34.34
CA LEU A 216 -10.62 1.38 -35.20
C LEU A 216 -11.37 1.05 -36.50
N VAL A 217 -11.05 -0.08 -37.14
CA VAL A 217 -11.77 -0.53 -38.33
C VAL A 217 -13.23 -0.86 -38.00
N ARG A 218 -13.51 -1.58 -36.91
CA ARG A 218 -14.88 -1.90 -36.47
C ARG A 218 -15.70 -0.64 -36.19
N MET A 219 -15.12 0.34 -35.50
CA MET A 219 -15.78 1.62 -35.25
C MET A 219 -16.06 2.39 -36.55
N THR A 220 -15.10 2.41 -37.48
CA THR A 220 -15.29 3.04 -38.80
C THR A 220 -16.40 2.36 -39.59
N ASP A 221 -16.44 1.02 -39.58
CA ASP A 221 -17.49 0.23 -40.24
C ASP A 221 -18.86 0.49 -39.59
N ALA A 222 -18.94 0.64 -38.25
CA ALA A 222 -20.18 0.96 -37.54
C ALA A 222 -20.73 2.35 -37.92
N ILE A 223 -19.88 3.38 -37.95
CA ILE A 223 -20.26 4.75 -38.36
C ILE A 223 -20.84 4.76 -39.78
N VAL A 224 -20.22 4.01 -40.70
CA VAL A 224 -20.64 3.96 -42.11
C VAL A 224 -21.90 3.11 -42.30
N ALA A 225 -22.08 2.05 -41.51
CA ALA A 225 -23.18 1.11 -41.66
C ALA A 225 -24.49 1.65 -41.06
N ASP A 226 -24.45 2.24 -39.87
CA ASP A 226 -25.64 2.74 -39.17
C ASP A 226 -25.34 4.05 -38.41
N PRO A 227 -25.43 5.21 -39.08
CA PRO A 227 -25.19 6.50 -38.44
C PRO A 227 -26.27 6.88 -37.41
N GLU A 228 -27.41 6.20 -37.36
CA GLU A 228 -28.46 6.45 -36.36
C GLU A 228 -28.26 5.60 -35.09
N LEU A 229 -27.31 4.66 -35.09
CA LEU A 229 -26.93 3.90 -33.92
C LEU A 229 -26.42 4.84 -32.81
N PRO A 230 -26.96 4.76 -31.57
CA PRO A 230 -26.40 5.48 -30.45
C PRO A 230 -24.94 5.07 -30.21
N VAL A 231 -24.07 6.04 -29.93
CA VAL A 231 -22.64 5.82 -29.63
C VAL A 231 -22.47 4.73 -28.56
N GLY A 232 -23.38 4.70 -27.59
CA GLY A 232 -23.35 3.69 -26.57
C GLY A 232 -23.59 2.28 -27.07
N GLU A 233 -24.41 2.07 -28.09
CA GLU A 233 -24.80 0.74 -28.57
C GLU A 233 -23.77 0.08 -29.50
N VAL A 234 -22.66 0.75 -29.79
CA VAL A 234 -21.60 0.20 -30.64
C VAL A 234 -20.90 -0.98 -29.96
N GLU A 235 -20.88 -2.13 -30.64
CA GLU A 235 -20.16 -3.32 -30.22
C GLU A 235 -18.68 -3.23 -30.64
N LEU A 236 -17.82 -2.84 -29.68
CA LEU A 236 -16.39 -2.66 -29.94
C LEU A 236 -15.60 -3.97 -29.91
N LEU A 237 -16.03 -4.94 -29.09
CA LEU A 237 -15.43 -6.28 -29.02
C LEU A 237 -15.84 -7.08 -30.26
N ASP A 238 -14.98 -7.97 -30.75
CA ASP A 238 -15.47 -8.99 -31.68
C ASP A 238 -16.15 -10.13 -30.93
N ALA A 239 -16.85 -10.98 -31.68
CA ALA A 239 -17.56 -12.13 -31.15
C ALA A 239 -16.65 -13.10 -30.36
N ALA A 240 -15.36 -13.20 -30.69
CA ALA A 240 -14.44 -14.09 -30.00
C ALA A 240 -14.00 -13.49 -28.65
N GLU A 241 -13.61 -12.22 -28.64
CA GLU A 241 -13.28 -11.46 -27.43
C GLU A 241 -14.49 -11.40 -26.49
N GLN A 242 -15.68 -11.09 -27.02
CA GLN A 242 -16.92 -11.09 -26.26
C GLN A 242 -17.23 -12.46 -25.66
N ALA A 243 -17.08 -13.53 -26.44
CA ALA A 243 -17.30 -14.88 -25.93
C ALA A 243 -16.30 -15.26 -24.84
N GLN A 244 -15.05 -14.81 -24.97
CA GLN A 244 -14.00 -15.06 -23.99
C GLN A 244 -14.28 -14.35 -22.66
N VAL A 245 -14.63 -13.05 -22.68
CA VAL A 245 -14.89 -12.27 -21.47
C VAL A 245 -16.21 -12.62 -20.78
N LEU A 246 -17.22 -13.06 -21.53
CA LEU A 246 -18.53 -13.41 -20.98
C LEU A 246 -18.64 -14.87 -20.55
N TRP A 247 -17.93 -15.80 -21.19
CA TRP A 247 -18.08 -17.24 -20.93
C TRP A 247 -16.75 -17.98 -20.78
N GLY A 248 -15.72 -17.63 -21.56
CA GLY A 248 -14.44 -18.35 -21.61
C GLY A 248 -13.62 -18.31 -20.31
N TRP A 249 -13.61 -17.19 -19.60
CA TRP A 249 -12.85 -17.00 -18.34
C TRP A 249 -13.68 -17.10 -17.06
N ASN A 250 -14.86 -17.70 -17.15
CA ASN A 250 -15.68 -18.01 -15.98
C ASN A 250 -15.32 -19.37 -15.40
N GLY A 251 -15.75 -19.58 -14.15
CA GLY A 251 -15.56 -20.83 -13.44
C GLY A 251 -16.21 -21.98 -14.18
N ALA A 252 -15.44 -23.05 -14.39
CA ALA A 252 -15.93 -24.24 -15.06
C ALA A 252 -17.22 -24.76 -14.40
N ALA A 253 -18.18 -25.16 -15.23
CA ALA A 253 -19.34 -25.88 -14.76
C ALA A 253 -18.87 -27.20 -14.13
N HIS A 254 -19.06 -27.32 -12.82
CA HIS A 254 -18.62 -28.47 -12.04
C HIS A 254 -19.82 -29.07 -11.31
N PRO A 255 -20.14 -30.37 -11.51
CA PRO A 255 -21.24 -30.99 -10.79
C PRO A 255 -20.89 -31.08 -9.29
N VAL A 256 -21.77 -30.53 -8.46
CA VAL A 256 -21.74 -30.70 -7.00
C VAL A 256 -22.97 -31.52 -6.63
N ASP A 257 -22.85 -32.43 -5.65
CA ASP A 257 -23.97 -33.24 -5.18
C ASP A 257 -25.16 -32.32 -4.80
N PRO A 258 -26.30 -32.42 -5.51
CA PRO A 258 -27.43 -31.53 -5.32
C PRO A 258 -28.21 -31.82 -4.03
N SER A 259 -27.79 -32.79 -3.22
CA SER A 259 -28.33 -33.09 -1.89
C SER A 259 -27.37 -32.71 -0.76
N ALA A 260 -26.13 -32.31 -1.08
CA ALA A 260 -25.11 -32.04 -0.07
C ALA A 260 -25.41 -30.77 0.74
N THR A 261 -25.25 -30.90 2.05
CA THR A 261 -25.32 -29.82 3.04
C THR A 261 -24.04 -29.83 3.88
N LEU A 262 -23.77 -28.75 4.61
CA LEU A 262 -22.60 -28.69 5.49
C LEU A 262 -22.59 -29.84 6.50
N VAL A 263 -23.75 -30.15 7.08
CA VAL A 263 -23.87 -31.22 8.08
C VAL A 263 -23.80 -32.60 7.45
N SER A 264 -24.37 -32.84 6.26
CA SER A 264 -24.30 -34.17 5.64
C SER A 264 -22.86 -34.57 5.28
N LEU A 265 -22.02 -33.60 4.89
CA LEU A 265 -20.60 -33.84 4.63
C LEU A 265 -19.83 -34.19 5.91
N PHE A 266 -20.13 -33.52 7.02
CA PHE A 266 -19.56 -33.85 8.33
C PHE A 266 -20.00 -35.22 8.84
N GLU A 267 -21.30 -35.53 8.78
CA GLU A 267 -21.86 -36.82 9.23
C GLU A 267 -21.22 -38.00 8.49
N ALA A 268 -21.06 -37.87 7.17
CA ALA A 268 -20.35 -38.86 6.37
C ALA A 268 -18.89 -39.06 6.82
N GLN A 269 -18.20 -37.98 7.20
CA GLN A 269 -16.83 -38.05 7.69
C GLN A 269 -16.72 -38.62 9.11
N ALA A 270 -17.62 -38.23 10.02
CA ALA A 270 -17.62 -38.69 11.40
C ALA A 270 -17.79 -40.22 11.48
N VAL A 271 -18.58 -40.82 10.58
CA VAL A 271 -18.69 -42.29 10.44
C VAL A 271 -17.41 -42.93 9.93
N ARG A 272 -16.67 -42.26 9.03
CA ARG A 272 -15.43 -42.81 8.44
C ARG A 272 -14.26 -42.83 9.40
N THR A 273 -14.10 -41.80 10.24
CA THR A 273 -12.94 -41.65 11.14
C THR A 273 -13.35 -41.28 12.58
N PRO A 274 -14.18 -42.09 13.25
CA PRO A 274 -14.80 -41.71 14.52
C PRO A 274 -13.79 -41.45 15.65
N ALA A 275 -12.66 -42.17 15.66
CA ALA A 275 -11.63 -42.07 16.69
C ALA A 275 -10.55 -41.03 16.41
N ALA A 276 -10.54 -40.39 15.22
CA ALA A 276 -9.57 -39.35 14.90
C ALA A 276 -9.88 -38.06 15.66
N ALA A 277 -8.87 -37.23 15.94
CA ALA A 277 -9.06 -35.91 16.53
C ALA A 277 -9.81 -35.00 15.54
N ALA A 278 -10.92 -34.41 15.98
CA ALA A 278 -11.68 -33.44 15.20
C ALA A 278 -11.33 -32.02 15.63
N LEU A 279 -11.39 -31.75 16.93
CA LEU A 279 -11.17 -30.42 17.51
C LEU A 279 -10.06 -30.47 18.55
N VAL A 280 -9.23 -29.44 18.57
CA VAL A 280 -8.25 -29.17 19.64
C VAL A 280 -8.42 -27.74 20.10
N PHE A 281 -8.55 -27.54 21.40
CA PHE A 281 -8.62 -26.22 22.02
C PHE A 281 -7.89 -26.27 23.37
N GLU A 282 -6.79 -25.52 23.46
CA GLU A 282 -5.86 -25.59 24.60
C GLU A 282 -5.48 -27.07 24.87
N ASP A 283 -5.55 -27.52 26.12
CA ASP A 283 -5.20 -28.90 26.50
C ASP A 283 -6.30 -29.94 26.21
N THR A 284 -7.43 -29.52 25.61
CA THR A 284 -8.58 -30.40 25.36
C THR A 284 -8.71 -30.76 23.89
N ALA A 285 -8.86 -32.06 23.61
CA ALA A 285 -9.17 -32.57 22.29
C ALA A 285 -10.49 -33.36 22.29
N LEU A 286 -11.26 -33.24 21.21
CA LEU A 286 -12.44 -34.07 20.95
C LEU A 286 -12.22 -34.88 19.69
N SER A 287 -12.51 -36.18 19.77
CA SER A 287 -12.60 -37.03 18.58
C SER A 287 -13.85 -36.70 17.74
N TYR A 288 -13.88 -37.14 16.48
CA TYR A 288 -15.07 -37.01 15.63
C TYR A 288 -16.33 -37.60 16.27
N ALA A 289 -16.23 -38.76 16.92
CA ALA A 289 -17.35 -39.40 17.59
C ALA A 289 -17.84 -38.61 18.83
N GLU A 290 -16.93 -38.10 19.65
CA GLU A 290 -17.29 -37.29 20.82
C GLU A 290 -17.92 -35.97 20.40
N PHE A 291 -17.36 -35.32 19.37
CA PHE A 291 -17.90 -34.09 18.83
C PHE A 291 -19.30 -34.32 18.23
N ALA A 292 -19.47 -35.35 17.39
CA ALA A 292 -20.77 -35.72 16.81
C ALA A 292 -21.82 -36.04 17.90
N SER A 293 -21.43 -36.78 18.94
CA SER A 293 -22.34 -37.09 20.06
C SER A 293 -22.89 -35.83 20.74
N ARG A 294 -22.02 -34.85 21.03
CA ARG A 294 -22.44 -33.55 21.60
C ARG A 294 -23.35 -32.78 20.65
N VAL A 295 -23.00 -32.74 19.37
CA VAL A 295 -23.79 -32.09 18.30
C VAL A 295 -25.20 -32.69 18.21
N HIS A 296 -25.33 -34.02 18.17
CA HIS A 296 -26.63 -34.68 18.02
C HIS A 296 -27.56 -34.42 19.21
N ARG A 297 -27.04 -34.49 20.43
CA ARG A 297 -27.84 -34.23 21.64
C ARG A 297 -28.35 -32.80 21.68
N LEU A 298 -27.46 -31.83 21.41
CA LEU A 298 -27.85 -30.43 21.36
C LEU A 298 -28.82 -30.17 20.19
N ALA A 299 -28.59 -30.72 19.01
CA ALA A 299 -29.48 -30.55 17.86
C ALA A 299 -30.91 -31.02 18.15
N ARG A 300 -31.10 -32.15 18.84
CA ARG A 300 -32.44 -32.63 19.23
C ARG A 300 -33.11 -31.70 20.24
N HIS A 301 -32.33 -31.15 21.17
CA HIS A 301 -32.83 -30.10 22.06
C HIS A 301 -33.30 -28.86 21.28
N LEU A 302 -32.50 -28.40 20.30
CA LEU A 302 -32.88 -27.27 19.43
C LEU A 302 -34.15 -27.55 18.61
N VAL A 303 -34.29 -28.76 18.06
CA VAL A 303 -35.53 -29.17 17.36
C VAL A 303 -36.75 -29.09 18.29
N ALA A 304 -36.60 -29.55 19.54
CA ALA A 304 -37.65 -29.47 20.55
C ALA A 304 -38.05 -28.02 20.85
N LEU A 305 -37.08 -27.09 20.85
CA LEU A 305 -37.33 -25.65 21.05
C LEU A 305 -38.01 -24.95 19.88
N GLY A 306 -37.92 -25.48 18.65
CA GLY A 306 -38.47 -24.78 17.49
C GLY A 306 -37.62 -24.82 16.22
N VAL A 307 -36.35 -25.18 16.36
CA VAL A 307 -35.37 -25.04 15.28
C VAL A 307 -35.64 -26.07 14.18
N GLY A 308 -35.51 -25.61 12.95
CA GLY A 308 -35.66 -26.39 11.72
C GLY A 308 -35.27 -25.57 10.48
N PRO A 309 -35.48 -26.11 9.27
CA PRO A 309 -35.32 -25.36 8.04
C PRO A 309 -35.94 -23.96 8.06
N GLU A 310 -35.25 -22.98 7.48
CA GLU A 310 -35.64 -21.54 7.44
C GLU A 310 -35.64 -20.80 8.79
N SER A 311 -35.35 -21.48 9.91
CA SER A 311 -35.20 -20.81 11.21
C SER A 311 -33.76 -20.36 11.46
N LEU A 312 -33.61 -19.24 12.18
CA LEU A 312 -32.32 -18.72 12.62
C LEU A 312 -32.07 -19.02 14.10
N VAL A 313 -30.80 -19.25 14.46
CA VAL A 313 -30.36 -19.40 15.85
C VAL A 313 -29.15 -18.50 16.05
N ALA A 314 -29.20 -17.60 17.04
CA ALA A 314 -28.10 -16.72 17.35
C ALA A 314 -27.06 -17.44 18.23
N LEU A 315 -25.77 -17.21 18.00
CA LEU A 315 -24.67 -17.76 18.79
C LEU A 315 -23.85 -16.61 19.35
N ALA A 316 -24.05 -16.30 20.62
CA ALA A 316 -23.35 -15.25 21.35
C ALA A 316 -22.30 -15.89 22.26
N MET A 317 -21.19 -16.33 21.67
CA MET A 317 -20.12 -17.05 22.37
C MET A 317 -18.75 -16.68 21.81
N ARG A 318 -17.74 -16.57 22.68
CA ARG A 318 -16.34 -16.48 22.26
C ARG A 318 -15.85 -17.83 21.73
N ARG A 319 -14.74 -17.80 20.98
CA ARG A 319 -14.11 -19.00 20.40
C ARG A 319 -13.81 -20.05 21.47
N SER A 320 -14.35 -21.24 21.25
CA SER A 320 -14.32 -22.37 22.20
C SER A 320 -14.85 -23.64 21.52
N LEU A 321 -14.72 -24.79 22.19
CA LEU A 321 -15.36 -26.04 21.73
C LEU A 321 -16.89 -25.90 21.68
N ASP A 322 -17.50 -25.17 22.63
CA ASP A 322 -18.95 -24.98 22.70
C ASP A 322 -19.49 -24.17 21.51
N LEU A 323 -18.73 -23.19 21.02
CA LEU A 323 -19.07 -22.47 19.78
C LEU A 323 -19.19 -23.44 18.61
N LEU A 324 -18.23 -24.35 18.44
CA LEU A 324 -18.25 -25.35 17.35
C LEU A 324 -19.40 -26.34 17.53
N VAL A 325 -19.66 -26.80 18.74
CA VAL A 325 -20.81 -27.67 19.04
C VAL A 325 -22.12 -26.96 18.71
N GLY A 326 -22.27 -25.68 19.09
CA GLY A 326 -23.43 -24.85 18.77
C GLY A 326 -23.63 -24.68 17.26
N VAL A 327 -22.57 -24.30 16.53
CA VAL A 327 -22.62 -24.13 15.07
C VAL A 327 -23.12 -25.40 14.39
N TYR A 328 -22.52 -26.56 14.71
CA TYR A 328 -22.91 -27.83 14.10
C TYR A 328 -24.27 -28.34 14.55
N ALA A 329 -24.66 -28.10 15.81
CA ALA A 329 -25.98 -28.50 16.30
C ALA A 329 -27.11 -27.73 15.60
N VAL A 330 -26.91 -26.44 15.31
CA VAL A 330 -27.85 -25.63 14.52
C VAL A 330 -28.00 -26.21 13.11
N GLN A 331 -26.89 -26.54 12.45
CA GLN A 331 -26.92 -27.18 11.13
C GLN A 331 -27.62 -28.54 11.17
N ALA A 332 -27.34 -29.37 12.17
CA ALA A 332 -27.94 -30.70 12.33
C ALA A 332 -29.45 -30.63 12.60
N ALA A 333 -29.91 -29.63 13.37
CA ALA A 333 -31.34 -29.34 13.56
C ALA A 333 -32.00 -28.81 12.27
N GLY A 334 -31.20 -28.33 11.31
CA GLY A 334 -31.63 -27.81 10.01
C GLY A 334 -31.81 -26.29 9.99
N GLY A 335 -31.43 -25.58 11.05
CA GLY A 335 -31.47 -24.12 11.11
C GLY A 335 -30.18 -23.47 10.57
N ALA A 336 -30.21 -22.15 10.44
CA ALA A 336 -29.04 -21.35 10.09
C ALA A 336 -28.52 -20.58 11.31
N TYR A 337 -27.20 -20.55 11.49
CA TYR A 337 -26.61 -19.84 12.62
C TYR A 337 -26.37 -18.37 12.32
N VAL A 338 -26.50 -17.53 13.34
CA VAL A 338 -26.21 -16.10 13.33
C VAL A 338 -25.15 -15.81 14.39
N PRO A 339 -23.88 -15.66 14.00
CA PRO A 339 -22.81 -15.39 14.96
C PRO A 339 -22.95 -13.97 15.52
N ILE A 340 -22.86 -13.85 16.85
CA ILE A 340 -22.87 -12.60 17.59
C ILE A 340 -21.61 -12.56 18.45
N ASP A 341 -20.92 -11.43 18.44
CA ASP A 341 -19.80 -11.21 19.34
C ASP A 341 -20.32 -10.64 20.67
N PRO A 342 -20.16 -11.36 21.80
CA PRO A 342 -20.58 -10.85 23.11
C PRO A 342 -19.91 -9.54 23.51
N ASP A 343 -18.74 -9.23 22.94
CA ASP A 343 -17.99 -8.01 23.22
C ASP A 343 -18.47 -6.79 22.40
N HIS A 344 -19.42 -6.97 21.49
CA HIS A 344 -20.08 -5.85 20.81
C HIS A 344 -21.10 -5.14 21.73
N PRO A 345 -21.37 -3.85 21.50
CA PRO A 345 -22.35 -3.11 22.32
C PRO A 345 -23.74 -3.74 22.29
N ASP A 346 -24.42 -3.71 23.43
CA ASP A 346 -25.76 -4.29 23.61
C ASP A 346 -26.78 -3.77 22.59
N GLU A 347 -26.77 -2.47 22.28
CA GLU A 347 -27.69 -1.87 21.29
C GLU A 347 -27.51 -2.49 19.90
N ARG A 348 -26.25 -2.77 19.50
CA ARG A 348 -25.97 -3.44 18.23
C ARG A 348 -26.43 -4.88 18.26
N ASN A 349 -26.13 -5.60 19.33
CA ASN A 349 -26.51 -7.00 19.47
C ASN A 349 -28.04 -7.15 19.51
N ALA A 350 -28.75 -6.27 20.20
CA ALA A 350 -30.21 -6.19 20.19
C ALA A 350 -30.75 -5.95 18.78
N TYR A 351 -30.17 -4.99 18.02
CA TYR A 351 -30.57 -4.76 16.63
C TYR A 351 -30.36 -5.99 15.73
N VAL A 352 -29.22 -6.68 15.88
CA VAL A 352 -28.95 -7.92 15.12
C VAL A 352 -29.99 -8.98 15.44
N LEU A 353 -30.34 -9.15 16.71
CA LEU A 353 -31.38 -10.09 17.15
C LEU A 353 -32.75 -9.72 16.58
N ASP A 354 -33.15 -8.44 16.65
CA ASP A 354 -34.42 -7.94 16.10
C ASP A 354 -34.55 -8.19 14.60
N VAL A 355 -33.47 -7.99 13.83
CA VAL A 355 -33.48 -8.19 12.37
C VAL A 355 -33.43 -9.67 11.99
N ALA A 356 -32.63 -10.46 12.71
CA ALA A 356 -32.47 -11.88 12.44
C ALA A 356 -33.72 -12.69 12.81
N ASP A 357 -34.47 -12.24 13.80
CA ASP A 357 -35.60 -12.95 14.38
C ASP A 357 -35.31 -14.41 14.82
N PRO A 358 -34.28 -14.68 15.67
CA PRO A 358 -33.87 -16.05 15.96
C PRO A 358 -34.82 -16.77 16.94
N VAL A 359 -34.93 -18.10 16.79
CA VAL A 359 -35.70 -18.98 17.69
C VAL A 359 -35.16 -18.95 19.11
N CYS A 360 -33.84 -18.91 19.26
CA CYS A 360 -33.14 -18.81 20.54
C CYS A 360 -31.74 -18.25 20.36
N VAL A 361 -31.12 -17.83 21.48
CA VAL A 361 -29.70 -17.47 21.57
C VAL A 361 -28.95 -18.60 22.28
N LEU A 362 -27.89 -19.12 21.67
CA LEU A 362 -26.94 -20.02 22.33
C LEU A 362 -25.79 -19.20 22.92
N THR A 363 -25.49 -19.45 24.19
CA THR A 363 -24.44 -18.76 24.95
C THR A 363 -23.78 -19.73 25.93
N THR A 364 -22.84 -19.26 26.74
CA THR A 364 -22.31 -19.98 27.90
C THR A 364 -22.28 -19.05 29.13
N GLY A 365 -22.28 -19.63 30.34
CA GLY A 365 -22.22 -18.84 31.57
C GLY A 365 -20.98 -17.93 31.66
N ARG A 366 -19.85 -18.37 31.10
CA ARG A 366 -18.59 -17.58 31.02
C ARG A 366 -18.64 -16.42 30.03
N ASP A 367 -19.57 -16.41 29.10
CA ASP A 367 -19.65 -15.36 28.08
C ASP A 367 -20.46 -14.14 28.54
N GLU A 368 -21.20 -14.26 29.64
CA GLU A 368 -21.94 -13.18 30.32
C GLU A 368 -22.87 -12.36 29.40
N PHE A 369 -23.42 -12.99 28.36
CA PHE A 369 -24.31 -12.33 27.40
C PHE A 369 -25.65 -11.95 28.06
N ALA A 370 -25.84 -10.67 28.36
CA ALA A 370 -26.97 -10.15 29.15
C ALA A 370 -27.95 -9.26 28.36
N VAL A 371 -27.88 -9.27 27.02
CA VAL A 371 -28.76 -8.47 26.16
C VAL A 371 -30.22 -8.92 26.33
N GLU A 372 -31.10 -7.99 26.69
CA GLU A 372 -32.54 -8.27 26.75
C GLU A 372 -33.06 -8.64 25.35
N THR A 373 -33.65 -9.83 25.24
CA THR A 373 -34.21 -10.36 23.99
C THR A 373 -35.56 -11.04 24.26
N TYR A 374 -36.42 -11.06 23.25
CA TYR A 374 -37.73 -11.71 23.31
C TYR A 374 -37.65 -13.24 23.14
N CYS A 375 -36.51 -13.77 22.68
CA CYS A 375 -36.30 -15.21 22.47
C CYS A 375 -35.49 -15.84 23.63
N PRO A 376 -35.68 -17.14 23.92
CA PRO A 376 -34.97 -17.80 25.03
C PRO A 376 -33.46 -17.85 24.80
N ALA A 377 -32.69 -17.60 25.86
CA ALA A 377 -31.25 -17.85 25.92
C ALA A 377 -30.97 -19.25 26.50
N VAL A 378 -30.11 -20.02 25.84
CA VAL A 378 -29.71 -21.38 26.20
C VAL A 378 -28.21 -21.39 26.50
N ALA A 379 -27.85 -21.60 27.76
CA ALA A 379 -26.46 -21.71 28.19
C ALA A 379 -25.96 -23.16 28.00
N LEU A 380 -25.05 -23.37 27.05
CA LEU A 380 -24.59 -24.70 26.63
C LEU A 380 -23.84 -25.48 27.72
N ASP A 381 -23.21 -24.78 28.65
CA ASP A 381 -22.46 -25.32 29.77
C ASP A 381 -23.35 -25.81 30.93
N THR A 382 -24.65 -25.46 30.93
CA THR A 382 -25.59 -25.82 32.01
C THR A 382 -26.84 -26.55 31.53
N VAL A 383 -27.17 -26.50 30.24
CA VAL A 383 -28.33 -27.19 29.67
C VAL A 383 -28.17 -28.71 29.75
N ASP A 384 -29.15 -29.40 30.35
CA ASP A 384 -29.16 -30.86 30.41
C ASP A 384 -29.68 -31.46 29.10
N VAL A 385 -28.74 -31.95 28.28
CA VAL A 385 -29.04 -32.67 27.04
C VAL A 385 -28.83 -34.20 27.16
N SER A 386 -28.57 -34.71 28.37
CA SER A 386 -28.26 -36.13 28.59
C SER A 386 -29.41 -37.08 28.26
N GLY A 387 -30.65 -36.58 28.32
CA GLY A 387 -31.86 -37.31 27.95
C GLY A 387 -32.10 -37.48 26.44
N TYR A 388 -31.33 -36.80 25.58
CA TYR A 388 -31.44 -36.92 24.13
C TYR A 388 -30.50 -38.00 23.59
N ALA A 389 -30.93 -38.70 22.54
CA ALA A 389 -30.09 -39.65 21.84
C ALA A 389 -28.92 -38.95 21.13
N ASP A 390 -27.74 -39.57 21.15
CA ASP A 390 -26.52 -39.11 20.46
C ASP A 390 -26.34 -39.70 19.06
N THR A 391 -27.42 -40.22 18.47
CA THR A 391 -27.43 -40.72 17.09
C THR A 391 -27.72 -39.61 16.08
N PRO A 392 -27.16 -39.69 14.85
CA PRO A 392 -27.40 -38.71 13.78
C PRO A 392 -28.89 -38.40 13.56
N LEU A 393 -29.17 -37.16 13.11
CA LEU A 393 -30.54 -36.72 12.82
C LEU A 393 -30.86 -36.93 11.33
N PHE A 394 -32.01 -37.52 11.07
CA PHE A 394 -32.59 -37.68 9.74
C PHE A 394 -33.77 -36.72 9.53
N ASP A 395 -34.30 -36.62 8.31
CA ASP A 395 -35.40 -35.69 8.02
C ASP A 395 -36.66 -35.93 8.87
N GLY A 396 -36.90 -37.17 9.30
CA GLY A 396 -37.99 -37.50 10.22
C GLY A 396 -37.78 -37.04 11.67
N ASP A 397 -36.53 -36.75 12.06
CA ASP A 397 -36.20 -36.16 13.36
C ASP A 397 -36.38 -34.63 13.35
N ARG A 398 -36.41 -33.99 12.17
CA ARG A 398 -36.50 -32.53 12.00
C ARG A 398 -37.94 -32.07 11.81
N ARG A 399 -38.17 -30.76 11.96
CA ARG A 399 -39.49 -30.15 11.69
C ARG A 399 -39.88 -30.16 10.20
N ALA A 400 -38.89 -30.19 9.32
CA ALA A 400 -39.04 -30.37 7.88
C ALA A 400 -37.73 -30.94 7.30
N ALA A 401 -37.80 -31.50 6.08
CA ALA A 401 -36.62 -32.00 5.38
C ALA A 401 -35.63 -30.85 5.08
N LEU A 402 -34.35 -31.07 5.37
CA LEU A 402 -33.29 -30.09 5.08
C LEU A 402 -32.92 -30.18 3.60
N ARG A 403 -32.78 -29.02 2.95
CA ARG A 403 -32.45 -28.92 1.51
C ARG A 403 -31.29 -27.96 1.29
N PRO A 404 -30.48 -28.14 0.24
CA PRO A 404 -29.34 -27.26 -0.01
C PRO A 404 -29.71 -25.80 -0.28
N GLU A 405 -30.93 -25.49 -0.69
CA GLU A 405 -31.38 -24.10 -0.92
C GLU A 405 -31.69 -23.34 0.37
N HIS A 406 -31.88 -24.05 1.49
CA HIS A 406 -32.10 -23.44 2.80
C HIS A 406 -30.86 -22.67 3.28
N PRO A 407 -31.03 -21.60 4.07
CA PRO A 407 -29.91 -20.87 4.64
C PRO A 407 -29.07 -21.80 5.52
N ALA A 408 -27.75 -21.69 5.40
CA ALA A 408 -26.78 -22.33 6.29
C ALA A 408 -26.35 -21.35 7.40
N TYR A 409 -26.19 -20.07 7.06
CA TYR A 409 -25.82 -19.03 8.01
C TYR A 409 -26.31 -17.66 7.56
N VAL A 410 -26.39 -16.74 8.52
CA VAL A 410 -26.60 -15.32 8.27
C VAL A 410 -25.49 -14.54 8.95
N ILE A 411 -24.69 -13.82 8.16
CA ILE A 411 -23.60 -12.98 8.68
C ILE A 411 -23.96 -11.52 8.46
N PHE A 412 -23.86 -10.73 9.53
CA PHE A 412 -24.16 -9.30 9.48
C PHE A 412 -22.93 -8.51 9.05
N THR A 413 -23.10 -7.74 7.99
CA THR A 413 -22.11 -6.79 7.49
C THR A 413 -22.58 -5.36 7.76
N SER A 414 -21.67 -4.39 7.68
CA SER A 414 -22.04 -2.97 7.74
C SER A 414 -22.97 -2.60 6.57
N GLY A 415 -23.89 -1.65 6.79
CA GLY A 415 -24.86 -1.24 5.76
C GLY A 415 -24.74 0.22 5.34
N SER A 416 -24.92 0.49 4.05
CA SER A 416 -24.86 1.84 3.46
C SER A 416 -25.90 2.81 4.00
N THR A 417 -27.00 2.29 4.56
CA THR A 417 -28.04 3.07 5.26
C THR A 417 -27.73 3.31 6.74
N GLY A 418 -26.53 2.95 7.18
CA GLY A 418 -26.04 3.10 8.53
C GLY A 418 -26.58 2.13 9.56
N ARG A 419 -27.04 0.95 9.12
CA ARG A 419 -27.43 -0.14 10.02
C ARG A 419 -26.92 -1.47 9.47
N PRO A 420 -26.53 -2.43 10.31
CA PRO A 420 -26.07 -3.75 9.87
C PRO A 420 -27.10 -4.46 8.98
N LYS A 421 -26.62 -5.20 7.98
CA LYS A 421 -27.42 -6.00 7.04
C LYS A 421 -26.99 -7.48 7.12
N GLY A 422 -27.95 -8.36 7.40
CA GLY A 422 -27.71 -9.80 7.48
C GLY A 422 -27.70 -10.43 6.09
N VAL A 423 -26.61 -11.07 5.68
CA VAL A 423 -26.48 -11.77 4.40
C VAL A 423 -26.82 -13.24 4.59
N ALA A 424 -27.89 -13.72 3.96
CA ALA A 424 -28.33 -15.11 4.06
C ALA A 424 -27.70 -15.97 2.97
N VAL A 425 -26.78 -16.87 3.36
CA VAL A 425 -26.07 -17.78 2.45
C VAL A 425 -26.64 -19.19 2.58
N SER A 426 -26.93 -19.83 1.45
CA SER A 426 -27.48 -21.20 1.41
C SER A 426 -26.41 -22.27 1.59
N HIS A 427 -26.82 -23.48 1.95
CA HIS A 427 -25.93 -24.64 1.94
C HIS A 427 -25.29 -24.88 0.57
N ALA A 428 -26.07 -24.81 -0.51
CA ALA A 428 -25.58 -25.04 -1.87
C ALA A 428 -24.44 -24.08 -2.24
N ALA A 429 -24.56 -22.80 -1.87
CA ALA A 429 -23.56 -21.78 -2.15
C ALA A 429 -22.23 -22.08 -1.45
N ILE A 430 -22.26 -22.32 -0.14
CA ILE A 430 -21.04 -22.59 0.63
C ILE A 430 -20.45 -23.98 0.33
N VAL A 431 -21.28 -25.01 0.12
CA VAL A 431 -20.81 -26.35 -0.25
C VAL A 431 -20.09 -26.33 -1.60
N ASN A 432 -20.60 -25.58 -2.60
CA ASN A 432 -19.89 -25.38 -3.86
C ASN A 432 -18.46 -24.87 -3.64
N ARG A 433 -18.33 -23.84 -2.80
CA ARG A 433 -17.05 -23.23 -2.47
C ARG A 433 -16.11 -24.20 -1.76
N LEU A 434 -16.61 -25.03 -0.83
CA LEU A 434 -15.80 -26.01 -0.10
C LEU A 434 -15.37 -27.20 -0.97
N VAL A 435 -16.25 -27.67 -1.87
CA VAL A 435 -15.92 -28.73 -2.84
C VAL A 435 -14.83 -28.25 -3.80
N TRP A 436 -14.95 -27.02 -4.31
CA TRP A 436 -13.89 -26.40 -5.09
C TRP A 436 -12.58 -26.32 -4.29
N MET A 437 -12.65 -25.88 -3.04
CA MET A 437 -11.50 -25.76 -2.14
C MET A 437 -10.78 -27.10 -1.96
N GLN A 438 -11.55 -28.16 -1.76
CA GLN A 438 -11.01 -29.50 -1.60
C GLN A 438 -10.33 -30.01 -2.86
N ASP A 439 -10.92 -29.77 -4.02
CA ASP A 439 -10.35 -30.17 -5.31
C ASP A 439 -9.07 -29.40 -5.64
N GLN A 440 -9.05 -28.08 -5.39
CA GLN A 440 -7.87 -27.25 -5.68
C GLN A 440 -6.72 -27.43 -4.70
N TYR A 441 -7.00 -27.58 -3.41
CA TYR A 441 -5.96 -27.55 -2.37
C TYR A 441 -5.69 -28.90 -1.70
N GLY A 442 -6.58 -29.88 -1.85
CA GLY A 442 -6.36 -31.27 -1.43
C GLY A 442 -6.05 -31.42 0.06
N LEU A 443 -6.94 -30.96 0.94
CA LEU A 443 -6.79 -31.18 2.39
C LEU A 443 -6.94 -32.68 2.70
N THR A 444 -6.12 -33.18 3.62
CA THR A 444 -6.06 -34.59 4.02
C THR A 444 -6.29 -34.77 5.51
N PRO A 445 -6.55 -35.99 6.01
CA PRO A 445 -6.64 -36.25 7.45
C PRO A 445 -5.37 -35.93 8.26
N SER A 446 -4.22 -35.75 7.59
CA SER A 446 -2.96 -35.37 8.24
C SER A 446 -2.79 -33.85 8.43
N ASP A 447 -3.73 -33.06 7.91
CA ASP A 447 -3.65 -31.62 7.98
C ASP A 447 -4.33 -31.06 9.24
N VAL A 448 -3.83 -29.90 9.66
CA VAL A 448 -4.35 -29.14 10.80
C VAL A 448 -4.66 -27.74 10.32
N VAL A 449 -5.93 -27.33 10.45
CA VAL A 449 -6.40 -25.97 10.13
C VAL A 449 -6.51 -25.18 11.42
N LEU A 450 -6.04 -23.93 11.43
CA LEU A 450 -6.19 -23.02 12.56
C LEU A 450 -7.47 -22.18 12.42
N GLN A 451 -8.46 -22.44 13.26
CA GLN A 451 -9.64 -21.59 13.44
C GLN A 451 -9.23 -20.37 14.26
N LYS A 452 -9.01 -19.23 13.59
CA LYS A 452 -8.67 -17.98 14.27
C LYS A 452 -9.53 -16.80 13.88
N THR A 453 -10.16 -16.86 12.72
CA THR A 453 -10.95 -15.76 12.19
C THR A 453 -12.24 -15.62 13.02
N PRO A 454 -12.63 -14.40 13.44
CA PRO A 454 -13.86 -14.20 14.19
C PRO A 454 -15.08 -14.82 13.47
N ALA A 455 -15.93 -15.53 14.21
CA ALA A 455 -17.09 -16.22 13.63
C ALA A 455 -18.13 -15.26 13.01
N THR A 456 -18.10 -13.99 13.42
CA THR A 456 -18.89 -12.88 12.86
C THR A 456 -18.44 -12.46 11.47
N PHE A 457 -17.35 -13.03 10.95
CA PHE A 457 -16.84 -12.79 9.61
C PHE A 457 -16.90 -14.07 8.77
N ASP A 458 -17.36 -13.97 7.52
CA ASP A 458 -17.66 -15.11 6.66
C ASP A 458 -16.42 -15.89 6.21
N VAL A 459 -15.25 -15.26 6.21
CA VAL A 459 -13.98 -15.94 6.01
C VAL A 459 -13.72 -17.03 7.05
N SER A 460 -14.30 -16.94 8.24
CA SER A 460 -14.24 -18.03 9.23
C SER A 460 -14.96 -19.31 8.78
N VAL A 461 -15.93 -19.22 7.86
CA VAL A 461 -16.84 -20.33 7.54
C VAL A 461 -16.07 -21.53 6.99
N TRP A 462 -15.10 -21.33 6.10
CA TRP A 462 -14.33 -22.48 5.62
C TRP A 462 -13.41 -23.05 6.70
N GLU A 463 -12.91 -22.24 7.64
CA GLU A 463 -12.15 -22.74 8.80
C GLU A 463 -13.05 -23.64 9.67
N LEU A 464 -14.32 -23.27 9.86
CA LEU A 464 -15.29 -24.02 10.67
C LEU A 464 -15.71 -25.36 10.04
N PHE A 465 -15.76 -25.44 8.71
CA PHE A 465 -16.40 -26.57 8.02
C PHE A 465 -15.46 -27.44 7.19
N TRP A 466 -14.51 -26.86 6.45
CA TRP A 466 -13.67 -27.62 5.52
C TRP A 466 -12.88 -28.78 6.16
N PRO A 467 -12.12 -28.58 7.25
CA PRO A 467 -11.32 -29.66 7.84
C PRO A 467 -12.17 -30.85 8.31
N LEU A 468 -13.35 -30.56 8.87
CA LEU A 468 -14.24 -31.54 9.46
C LEU A 468 -15.02 -32.37 8.41
N GLN A 469 -14.99 -31.98 7.14
CA GLN A 469 -15.57 -32.74 6.04
C GLN A 469 -14.61 -33.78 5.46
N VAL A 470 -13.31 -33.68 5.76
CA VAL A 470 -12.27 -34.51 5.12
C VAL A 470 -11.44 -35.32 6.11
N GLY A 471 -11.71 -35.20 7.41
CA GLY A 471 -11.04 -35.95 8.46
C GLY A 471 -9.81 -35.24 9.04
N ALA A 472 -9.60 -33.96 8.71
CA ALA A 472 -8.52 -33.15 9.24
C ALA A 472 -8.83 -32.67 10.67
N THR A 473 -7.82 -32.13 11.36
CA THR A 473 -7.99 -31.56 12.71
C THR A 473 -8.21 -30.04 12.62
N LEU A 474 -9.14 -29.52 13.41
CA LEU A 474 -9.33 -28.08 13.60
C LEU A 474 -8.75 -27.65 14.96
N ALA A 475 -7.64 -26.93 14.93
CA ALA A 475 -7.07 -26.28 16.11
C ALA A 475 -7.75 -24.92 16.30
N ILE A 476 -8.30 -24.66 17.49
CA ILE A 476 -9.04 -23.44 17.78
C ILE A 476 -8.11 -22.49 18.56
N ALA A 477 -7.89 -21.30 18.03
CA ALA A 477 -7.11 -20.28 18.73
C ALA A 477 -7.92 -19.65 19.88
N ARG A 478 -7.22 -19.30 20.97
CA ARG A 478 -7.83 -18.61 22.12
C ARG A 478 -8.52 -17.30 21.70
N PRO A 479 -9.56 -16.84 22.42
CA PRO A 479 -10.17 -15.52 22.22
C PRO A 479 -9.10 -14.43 22.09
N ASP A 480 -9.28 -13.51 21.14
CA ASP A 480 -8.32 -12.46 20.72
C ASP A 480 -6.89 -12.87 20.29
N GLY A 481 -6.49 -14.14 20.42
CA GLY A 481 -5.16 -14.59 20.01
C GLY A 481 -4.82 -14.34 18.52
N HIS A 482 -5.83 -14.19 17.66
CA HIS A 482 -5.65 -13.88 16.24
C HIS A 482 -4.97 -12.52 15.97
N ARG A 483 -4.85 -11.65 16.98
CA ARG A 483 -4.21 -10.32 16.88
C ARG A 483 -2.73 -10.31 17.24
N ASP A 484 -2.22 -11.41 17.79
CA ASP A 484 -0.86 -11.52 18.35
C ASP A 484 0.01 -12.44 17.46
N PRO A 485 0.94 -11.89 16.66
CA PRO A 485 1.84 -12.67 15.81
C PRO A 485 2.65 -13.73 16.54
N ALA A 486 3.17 -13.41 17.73
CA ALA A 486 4.02 -14.32 18.49
C ALA A 486 3.21 -15.51 19.00
N TYR A 487 2.01 -15.26 19.53
CA TYR A 487 1.07 -16.32 19.89
C TYR A 487 0.68 -17.19 18.69
N LEU A 488 0.47 -16.59 17.51
CA LEU A 488 0.16 -17.37 16.31
C LEU A 488 1.32 -18.28 15.90
N VAL A 489 2.57 -17.83 16.02
CA VAL A 489 3.74 -18.70 15.82
C VAL A 489 3.73 -19.86 16.81
N ASP A 490 3.51 -19.58 18.11
CA ASP A 490 3.45 -20.63 19.13
C ASP A 490 2.34 -21.65 18.84
N ALA A 491 1.12 -21.18 18.51
CA ALA A 491 0.00 -22.06 18.18
C ALA A 491 0.25 -22.89 16.90
N ILE A 492 0.95 -22.32 15.90
CA ILE A 492 1.30 -23.03 14.67
C ILE A 492 2.32 -24.13 14.95
N VAL A 493 3.36 -23.82 15.74
CA VAL A 493 4.43 -24.77 16.09
C VAL A 493 3.89 -25.87 17.00
N GLU A 494 3.13 -25.51 18.04
CA GLU A 494 2.60 -26.44 19.04
C GLU A 494 1.63 -27.46 18.42
N HIS A 495 0.68 -26.99 17.61
CA HIS A 495 -0.35 -27.85 17.02
C HIS A 495 0.02 -28.39 15.64
N GLY A 496 1.20 -28.04 15.10
CA GLY A 496 1.63 -28.46 13.77
C GLY A 496 0.69 -27.98 12.65
N VAL A 497 0.19 -26.74 12.76
CA VAL A 497 -0.77 -26.16 11.81
C VAL A 497 -0.19 -26.21 10.40
N THR A 498 -0.97 -26.74 9.45
CA THR A 498 -0.57 -26.84 8.03
C THR A 498 -1.25 -25.81 7.15
N THR A 499 -2.40 -25.27 7.59
CA THR A 499 -3.24 -24.38 6.80
C THR A 499 -3.78 -23.24 7.67
N VAL A 500 -3.55 -22.00 7.25
CA VAL A 500 -3.96 -20.79 7.98
C VAL A 500 -4.42 -19.68 7.03
N HIS A 501 -5.37 -18.87 7.49
CA HIS A 501 -5.83 -17.65 6.82
C HIS A 501 -5.19 -16.41 7.41
N PHE A 502 -4.96 -15.35 6.62
CA PHE A 502 -4.70 -14.01 7.13
C PHE A 502 -5.48 -12.95 6.36
N VAL A 503 -5.86 -11.87 7.04
CA VAL A 503 -6.09 -10.59 6.36
C VAL A 503 -4.73 -9.97 6.04
N PRO A 504 -4.53 -9.31 4.88
CA PRO A 504 -3.21 -8.80 4.47
C PRO A 504 -2.47 -7.95 5.51
N SER A 505 -3.18 -7.08 6.23
CA SER A 505 -2.62 -6.33 7.38
C SER A 505 -2.03 -7.25 8.47
N MET A 506 -2.73 -8.30 8.85
CA MET A 506 -2.23 -9.29 9.82
C MET A 506 -1.14 -10.18 9.24
N LEU A 507 -1.18 -10.49 7.93
CA LEU A 507 -0.10 -11.21 7.26
C LEU A 507 1.21 -10.40 7.33
N ALA A 508 1.14 -9.09 7.09
CA ALA A 508 2.29 -8.19 7.19
C ALA A 508 2.87 -8.16 8.61
N ALA A 509 2.01 -8.09 9.64
CA ALA A 509 2.43 -8.18 11.03
C ALA A 509 3.03 -9.56 11.37
N PHE A 510 2.42 -10.64 10.86
CA PHE A 510 2.87 -12.00 11.08
C PHE A 510 4.27 -12.23 10.51
N VAL A 511 4.51 -11.94 9.23
CA VAL A 511 5.83 -12.17 8.60
C VAL A 511 6.96 -11.29 9.16
N ALA A 512 6.63 -10.27 9.95
CA ALA A 512 7.61 -9.44 10.67
C ALA A 512 8.10 -10.08 11.97
N GLU A 513 7.37 -11.05 12.53
CA GLU A 513 7.75 -11.78 13.74
C GLU A 513 8.99 -12.66 13.49
N PRO A 514 10.11 -12.46 14.23
CA PRO A 514 11.37 -13.17 14.00
C PRO A 514 11.28 -14.69 14.03
N ARG A 515 10.32 -15.25 14.77
CA ARG A 515 10.14 -16.70 14.93
C ARG A 515 9.32 -17.38 13.83
N VAL A 516 8.77 -16.64 12.85
CA VAL A 516 8.02 -17.25 11.72
C VAL A 516 8.77 -18.37 10.98
N PRO A 517 10.11 -18.31 10.77
CA PRO A 517 10.85 -19.43 10.19
C PRO A 517 10.71 -20.77 10.95
N GLU A 518 10.26 -20.77 12.20
CA GLU A 518 9.95 -21.99 12.98
C GLU A 518 8.67 -22.69 12.48
N CYS A 519 7.79 -22.00 11.74
CA CYS A 519 6.49 -22.49 11.26
C CYS A 519 6.62 -23.45 10.05
N LEU A 520 7.49 -24.45 10.15
CA LEU A 520 7.85 -25.38 9.07
C LEU A 520 6.70 -26.34 8.66
N SER A 521 5.68 -26.48 9.51
CA SER A 521 4.50 -27.30 9.22
C SER A 521 3.54 -26.66 8.22
N LEU A 522 3.62 -25.33 8.02
CA LEU A 522 2.73 -24.60 7.11
C LEU A 522 2.95 -25.05 5.67
N ARG A 523 1.85 -25.44 5.02
CA ARG A 523 1.80 -25.83 3.60
C ARG A 523 1.01 -24.83 2.78
N ARG A 524 -0.03 -24.22 3.37
CA ARG A 524 -0.98 -23.33 2.70
C ARG A 524 -1.28 -22.12 3.56
N VAL A 525 -1.10 -20.94 2.98
CA VAL A 525 -1.44 -19.66 3.59
C VAL A 525 -2.42 -18.95 2.66
N PHE A 526 -3.63 -18.72 3.14
CA PHE A 526 -4.63 -17.93 2.41
C PHE A 526 -4.59 -16.49 2.88
N ALA A 527 -4.76 -15.56 1.95
CA ALA A 527 -4.94 -14.15 2.25
C ALA A 527 -6.18 -13.62 1.54
N SER A 528 -7.08 -12.96 2.28
CA SER A 528 -8.26 -12.30 1.70
C SER A 528 -8.83 -11.24 2.64
N GLY A 529 -9.82 -10.49 2.15
CA GLY A 529 -10.49 -9.43 2.93
C GLY A 529 -9.89 -8.03 2.75
N GLU A 530 -8.68 -7.90 2.19
CA GLU A 530 -8.06 -6.63 1.76
C GLU A 530 -7.28 -6.86 0.45
N ALA A 531 -6.83 -5.79 -0.20
CA ALA A 531 -5.87 -5.93 -1.31
C ALA A 531 -4.55 -6.49 -0.75
N LEU A 532 -4.03 -7.57 -1.36
CA LEU A 532 -2.79 -8.21 -0.92
C LEU A 532 -1.57 -7.53 -1.57
N PRO A 533 -0.69 -6.87 -0.80
CA PRO A 533 0.55 -6.32 -1.34
C PRO A 533 1.54 -7.44 -1.64
N GLY A 534 2.37 -7.25 -2.68
CA GLY A 534 3.41 -8.20 -3.06
C GLY A 534 4.44 -8.50 -1.95
N PRO A 535 5.01 -7.49 -1.25
CA PRO A 535 6.12 -7.73 -0.33
C PRO A 535 5.80 -8.67 0.86
N PRO A 536 4.69 -8.52 1.61
CA PRO A 536 4.32 -9.48 2.66
C PRO A 536 4.10 -10.90 2.13
N ALA A 537 3.51 -11.03 0.93
CA ALA A 537 3.26 -12.33 0.31
C ALA A 537 4.58 -13.03 -0.11
N GLN A 538 5.52 -12.29 -0.71
CA GLN A 538 6.85 -12.82 -1.04
C GLN A 538 7.63 -13.20 0.20
N ARG A 539 7.54 -12.39 1.26
CA ARG A 539 8.21 -12.69 2.53
C ARG A 539 7.69 -13.97 3.16
N MET A 540 6.38 -14.22 3.13
CA MET A 540 5.81 -15.49 3.62
C MET A 540 6.33 -16.70 2.84
N ARG A 541 6.44 -16.60 1.51
CA ARG A 541 7.02 -17.65 0.64
C ARG A 541 8.51 -17.89 0.92
N ALA A 542 9.24 -16.86 1.36
CA ALA A 542 10.66 -16.96 1.66
C ALA A 542 10.93 -17.53 3.06
N LEU A 543 10.09 -17.19 4.05
CA LEU A 543 10.27 -17.61 5.45
C LEU A 543 9.75 -19.02 5.74
N THR A 544 8.81 -19.52 4.94
CA THR A 544 8.12 -20.80 5.19
C THR A 544 8.02 -21.65 3.92
N PRO A 545 7.85 -22.98 4.00
CA PRO A 545 7.61 -23.80 2.82
C PRO A 545 6.19 -23.65 2.24
N ALA A 546 5.36 -22.76 2.78
CA ALA A 546 3.97 -22.64 2.42
C ALA A 546 3.77 -21.96 1.05
N ARG A 547 2.78 -22.45 0.31
CA ARG A 547 2.22 -21.73 -0.83
C ARG A 547 1.26 -20.66 -0.32
N VAL A 548 1.34 -19.46 -0.93
CA VAL A 548 0.51 -18.32 -0.56
C VAL A 548 -0.53 -18.09 -1.64
N TYR A 549 -1.78 -17.90 -1.24
CA TYR A 549 -2.91 -17.74 -2.15
C TYR A 549 -3.65 -16.45 -1.82
N ASN A 550 -3.86 -15.61 -2.82
CA ASN A 550 -4.75 -14.47 -2.73
C ASN A 550 -6.15 -14.89 -3.12
N LEU A 551 -7.12 -14.72 -2.22
CA LEU A 551 -8.52 -15.01 -2.46
C LEU A 551 -9.32 -13.72 -2.37
N TYR A 552 -10.43 -13.66 -3.11
CA TYR A 552 -11.33 -12.53 -3.03
C TYR A 552 -12.77 -12.99 -3.17
N GLY A 553 -13.63 -12.43 -2.33
CA GLY A 553 -15.06 -12.40 -2.55
C GLY A 553 -15.75 -11.50 -1.53
N PRO A 554 -16.96 -11.01 -1.86
CA PRO A 554 -17.84 -10.38 -0.89
C PRO A 554 -18.71 -11.44 -0.20
N THR A 555 -19.22 -11.11 0.99
CA THR A 555 -20.13 -11.99 1.74
C THR A 555 -21.39 -12.38 0.98
N GLU A 556 -21.85 -11.52 0.08
CA GLU A 556 -22.98 -11.77 -0.81
C GLU A 556 -22.73 -12.87 -1.86
N ALA A 557 -21.50 -13.38 -1.98
CA ALA A 557 -21.12 -14.46 -2.87
C ALA A 557 -20.37 -15.61 -2.15
N ALA A 558 -20.74 -15.87 -0.89
CA ALA A 558 -20.25 -17.00 -0.09
C ALA A 558 -18.70 -17.06 0.00
N VAL A 559 -18.13 -16.13 0.77
CA VAL A 559 -16.72 -16.05 1.16
C VAL A 559 -15.79 -15.60 0.03
N ASP A 560 -15.27 -16.51 -0.80
CA ASP A 560 -14.37 -16.17 -1.91
C ASP A 560 -14.89 -16.75 -3.23
N VAL A 561 -14.78 -15.96 -4.29
CA VAL A 561 -15.20 -16.30 -5.66
C VAL A 561 -14.04 -16.32 -6.65
N THR A 562 -12.88 -15.81 -6.26
CA THR A 562 -11.65 -15.84 -7.07
C THR A 562 -10.45 -16.33 -6.27
N HIS A 563 -9.42 -16.78 -6.98
CA HIS A 563 -8.16 -17.21 -6.40
C HIS A 563 -6.97 -16.97 -7.34
N HIS A 564 -5.81 -16.72 -6.74
CA HIS A 564 -4.51 -16.65 -7.39
C HIS A 564 -3.43 -17.24 -6.49
N GLU A 565 -2.54 -18.08 -7.02
CA GLU A 565 -1.34 -18.54 -6.29
C GLU A 565 -0.22 -17.52 -6.50
N VAL A 566 0.31 -16.96 -5.41
CA VAL A 566 1.39 -15.97 -5.46
C VAL A 566 2.64 -16.58 -6.07
N THR A 567 3.13 -15.97 -7.15
CA THR A 567 4.32 -16.34 -7.89
C THR A 567 5.47 -15.34 -7.67
N ALA A 568 6.62 -15.58 -8.29
CA ALA A 568 7.72 -14.61 -8.26
C ALA A 568 7.45 -13.32 -9.06
N ALA A 569 6.44 -13.32 -9.94
CA ALA A 569 6.07 -12.14 -10.72
C ALA A 569 5.31 -11.09 -9.87
N ASP A 570 4.70 -11.51 -8.76
CA ASP A 570 3.83 -10.68 -7.92
C ASP A 570 4.63 -9.89 -6.89
N ALA A 571 5.54 -9.04 -7.37
CA ALA A 571 6.46 -8.27 -6.52
C ALA A 571 5.82 -7.00 -5.92
N VAL A 572 4.86 -6.38 -6.64
CA VAL A 572 4.26 -5.10 -6.26
C VAL A 572 2.84 -5.29 -5.70
N ALA A 573 1.96 -5.88 -6.48
CA ALA A 573 0.58 -6.18 -6.11
C ALA A 573 0.21 -7.58 -6.61
N VAL A 574 -0.67 -8.26 -5.88
CA VAL A 574 -1.12 -9.61 -6.24
C VAL A 574 -2.50 -9.53 -6.89
N PRO A 575 -2.70 -10.08 -8.09
CA PRO A 575 -4.03 -10.21 -8.71
C PRO A 575 -5.00 -10.95 -7.79
N ILE A 576 -6.30 -10.63 -7.90
CA ILE A 576 -7.34 -11.42 -7.22
C ILE A 576 -7.67 -12.71 -7.99
N GLY A 577 -7.17 -12.83 -9.22
CA GLY A 577 -7.08 -14.09 -9.96
C GLY A 577 -8.33 -14.49 -10.75
N GLY A 578 -8.48 -15.79 -10.95
CA GLY A 578 -9.54 -16.41 -11.75
C GLY A 578 -10.69 -16.98 -10.92
N ALA A 579 -11.80 -17.27 -11.58
CA ALA A 579 -13.04 -17.74 -10.96
C ALA A 579 -12.93 -19.14 -10.33
N VAL A 580 -13.63 -19.34 -9.21
CA VAL A 580 -13.89 -20.67 -8.62
C VAL A 580 -15.06 -21.38 -9.33
N TYR A 581 -15.35 -22.63 -8.97
CA TYR A 581 -16.42 -23.41 -9.61
C TYR A 581 -17.78 -22.71 -9.66
N ASN A 582 -18.47 -22.91 -10.79
CA ASN A 582 -19.85 -22.49 -10.99
C ASN A 582 -20.10 -20.99 -10.74
N THR A 583 -19.06 -20.16 -10.96
CA THR A 583 -19.06 -18.71 -10.71
C THR A 583 -18.65 -17.95 -11.95
N GLN A 584 -19.38 -16.89 -12.28
CA GLN A 584 -19.11 -15.99 -13.39
C GLN A 584 -18.59 -14.65 -12.88
N LEU A 585 -17.54 -14.15 -13.51
CA LEU A 585 -16.88 -12.90 -13.19
C LEU A 585 -17.07 -11.93 -14.37
N LEU A 586 -18.05 -11.05 -14.27
CA LEU A 586 -18.42 -10.14 -15.35
C LEU A 586 -17.84 -8.76 -15.04
N VAL A 587 -16.88 -8.28 -15.84
CA VAL A 587 -16.34 -6.91 -15.72
C VAL A 587 -17.14 -6.03 -16.66
N LEU A 588 -17.99 -5.17 -16.11
CA LEU A 588 -18.99 -4.43 -16.87
C LEU A 588 -18.80 -2.91 -16.76
N ASP A 589 -19.14 -2.20 -17.83
CA ASP A 589 -19.26 -0.73 -17.83
C ASP A 589 -20.53 -0.28 -17.07
N ALA A 590 -20.72 1.03 -16.94
CA ALA A 590 -21.88 1.62 -16.26
C ALA A 590 -23.25 1.30 -16.92
N ARG A 591 -23.24 0.66 -18.10
CA ARG A 591 -24.43 0.24 -18.86
C ARG A 591 -24.57 -1.28 -18.91
N LEU A 592 -23.86 -1.98 -18.04
CA LEU A 592 -23.82 -3.44 -17.94
C LEU A 592 -23.23 -4.12 -19.19
N ARG A 593 -22.37 -3.45 -19.98
CA ARG A 593 -21.68 -4.06 -21.14
C ARG A 593 -20.30 -4.59 -20.76
N PRO A 594 -19.80 -5.69 -21.37
CA PRO A 594 -18.47 -6.20 -21.07
C PRO A 594 -17.39 -5.16 -21.38
N ALA A 595 -16.54 -4.89 -20.40
CA ALA A 595 -15.36 -4.06 -20.60
C ALA A 595 -14.32 -4.82 -21.45
N PRO A 596 -13.60 -4.13 -22.36
CA PRO A 596 -12.52 -4.76 -23.10
C PRO A 596 -11.39 -5.26 -22.18
N ILE A 597 -10.61 -6.25 -22.65
CA ILE A 597 -9.42 -6.72 -21.93
C ILE A 597 -8.48 -5.53 -21.70
N GLY A 598 -7.95 -5.41 -20.47
CA GLY A 598 -7.08 -4.30 -20.08
C GLY A 598 -7.82 -3.01 -19.70
N VAL A 599 -9.15 -2.98 -19.74
CA VAL A 599 -9.96 -1.81 -19.38
C VAL A 599 -10.61 -2.02 -18.01
N ALA A 600 -10.68 -0.95 -17.21
CA ALA A 600 -11.34 -0.96 -15.92
C ALA A 600 -12.87 -1.04 -16.09
N GLY A 601 -13.53 -1.84 -15.26
CA GLY A 601 -14.98 -1.93 -15.16
C GLY A 601 -15.41 -2.41 -13.78
N GLU A 602 -16.70 -2.25 -13.47
CA GLU A 602 -17.27 -2.73 -12.21
C GLU A 602 -17.43 -4.26 -12.26
N LEU A 603 -17.07 -4.95 -11.18
CA LEU A 603 -17.20 -6.40 -11.07
C LEU A 603 -18.63 -6.80 -10.69
N TYR A 604 -19.22 -7.67 -11.50
CA TYR A 604 -20.49 -8.35 -11.23
C TYR A 604 -20.25 -9.86 -11.10
N LEU A 605 -20.86 -10.46 -10.09
CA LEU A 605 -20.73 -11.89 -9.80
C LEU A 605 -22.02 -12.62 -10.14
N ALA A 606 -21.96 -13.76 -10.79
CA ALA A 606 -23.13 -14.63 -10.98
C ALA A 606 -22.79 -16.09 -10.72
N GLY A 607 -23.81 -16.93 -10.52
CA GLY A 607 -23.62 -18.36 -10.30
C GLY A 607 -24.15 -18.85 -8.95
N VAL A 608 -23.77 -20.07 -8.58
CA VAL A 608 -24.36 -20.79 -7.43
C VAL A 608 -24.00 -20.18 -6.08
N GLN A 609 -22.87 -19.48 -6.01
CA GLN A 609 -22.37 -18.88 -4.77
C GLN A 609 -23.11 -17.62 -4.31
N LEU A 610 -24.01 -17.07 -5.14
CA LEU A 610 -24.78 -15.91 -4.73
C LEU A 610 -25.67 -16.22 -3.52
N ALA A 611 -25.58 -15.34 -2.52
CA ALA A 611 -26.47 -15.34 -1.38
C ALA A 611 -27.94 -15.23 -1.83
N ARG A 612 -28.85 -15.65 -0.95
CA ARG A 612 -30.29 -15.49 -1.20
C ARG A 612 -30.64 -13.99 -1.31
N GLY A 613 -30.03 -13.18 -0.45
CA GLY A 613 -30.20 -11.74 -0.36
C GLY A 613 -29.91 -11.25 1.06
N TYR A 614 -30.39 -10.05 1.37
CA TYR A 614 -30.32 -9.49 2.71
C TYR A 614 -31.59 -9.82 3.52
N VAL A 615 -31.43 -10.35 4.73
CA VAL A 615 -32.53 -10.68 5.65
C VAL A 615 -33.36 -9.43 5.93
N SER A 616 -34.68 -9.55 5.77
CA SER A 616 -35.65 -8.48 6.00
C SER A 616 -35.41 -7.18 5.20
N ARG A 617 -34.63 -7.23 4.11
CA ARG A 617 -34.26 -6.07 3.27
C ARG A 617 -34.38 -6.38 1.77
N ALA A 618 -35.62 -6.53 1.31
CA ALA A 618 -35.93 -6.76 -0.11
C ALA A 618 -35.53 -5.58 -1.01
N ASP A 619 -35.57 -4.36 -0.47
CA ASP A 619 -35.11 -3.13 -1.10
C ASP A 619 -33.61 -3.21 -1.48
N LEU A 620 -32.74 -3.50 -0.52
CA LEU A 620 -31.30 -3.65 -0.77
C LEU A 620 -30.99 -4.86 -1.64
N THR A 621 -31.78 -5.92 -1.49
CA THR A 621 -31.61 -7.13 -2.30
C THR A 621 -31.86 -6.83 -3.77
N ALA A 622 -32.94 -6.10 -4.11
CA ALA A 622 -33.25 -5.75 -5.49
C ALA A 622 -32.25 -4.73 -6.09
N ASP A 623 -31.67 -3.85 -5.28
CA ASP A 623 -30.62 -2.90 -5.71
C ASP A 623 -29.31 -3.60 -6.09
N ARG A 624 -28.88 -4.59 -5.31
CA ARG A 624 -27.56 -5.23 -5.49
C ARG A 624 -27.60 -6.57 -6.22
N PHE A 625 -28.67 -7.36 -6.09
CA PHE A 625 -28.84 -8.64 -6.78
C PHE A 625 -29.76 -8.47 -8.00
N VAL A 626 -29.20 -7.92 -9.06
CA VAL A 626 -29.91 -7.55 -10.29
C VAL A 626 -30.05 -8.72 -11.27
N ALA A 627 -30.88 -8.57 -12.30
CA ALA A 627 -31.01 -9.58 -13.35
C ALA A 627 -29.71 -9.72 -14.17
N ASN A 628 -29.31 -10.94 -14.53
CA ASN A 628 -28.16 -11.18 -15.39
C ASN A 628 -28.58 -11.18 -16.88
N PRO A 629 -28.20 -10.18 -17.69
CA PRO A 629 -28.56 -10.12 -19.11
C PRO A 629 -27.76 -11.11 -19.99
N TYR A 630 -26.70 -11.72 -19.47
CA TYR A 630 -25.82 -12.65 -20.18
C TYR A 630 -26.11 -14.12 -19.89
N ALA A 631 -27.19 -14.39 -19.14
CA ALA A 631 -27.64 -15.73 -18.81
C ALA A 631 -28.04 -16.51 -20.07
N SER A 632 -27.36 -17.62 -20.36
CA SER A 632 -27.79 -18.57 -21.38
C SER A 632 -28.68 -19.66 -20.76
N GLY A 633 -29.89 -19.83 -21.30
CA GLY A 633 -30.72 -21.04 -21.08
C GLY A 633 -31.67 -21.07 -19.87
N ALA A 634 -31.44 -20.31 -18.79
CA ALA A 634 -32.34 -20.26 -17.63
C ALA A 634 -32.92 -18.86 -17.40
N THR A 635 -34.26 -18.74 -17.39
CA THR A 635 -34.96 -17.50 -17.04
C THR A 635 -34.80 -17.21 -15.55
N GLY A 636 -34.43 -15.98 -15.17
CA GLY A 636 -34.40 -15.53 -13.77
C GLY A 636 -33.05 -15.66 -13.04
N LEU A 637 -31.94 -15.87 -13.75
CA LEU A 637 -30.62 -15.80 -13.15
C LEU A 637 -30.25 -14.37 -12.73
N ARG A 638 -29.57 -14.24 -11.59
CA ARG A 638 -29.16 -12.97 -10.98
C ARG A 638 -27.66 -12.78 -11.07
N MET A 639 -27.24 -11.53 -11.00
CA MET A 639 -25.86 -11.12 -10.74
C MET A 639 -25.81 -10.17 -9.55
N TYR A 640 -24.74 -10.23 -8.77
CA TYR A 640 -24.48 -9.35 -7.64
C TYR A 640 -23.51 -8.24 -8.04
N ARG A 641 -23.93 -6.99 -7.83
CA ARG A 641 -23.16 -5.77 -8.07
C ARG A 641 -22.23 -5.47 -6.90
N THR A 642 -20.92 -5.71 -7.08
CA THR A 642 -19.94 -5.63 -5.97
C THR A 642 -19.62 -4.19 -5.52
N GLY A 643 -19.69 -3.23 -6.44
CA GLY A 643 -19.13 -1.89 -6.26
C GLY A 643 -17.60 -1.82 -6.43
N ASP A 644 -16.93 -2.95 -6.71
CA ASP A 644 -15.47 -3.02 -6.87
C ASP A 644 -15.09 -2.76 -8.34
N LEU A 645 -14.09 -1.88 -8.54
CA LEU A 645 -13.50 -1.62 -9.84
C LEU A 645 -12.35 -2.59 -10.07
N VAL A 646 -12.39 -3.31 -11.18
CA VAL A 646 -11.37 -4.28 -11.56
C VAL A 646 -10.99 -4.11 -13.02
N ARG A 647 -9.85 -4.68 -13.40
CA ARG A 647 -9.46 -4.84 -14.80
C ARG A 647 -9.12 -6.31 -15.04
N ARG A 648 -9.50 -6.82 -16.21
CA ARG A 648 -9.09 -8.16 -16.64
C ARG A 648 -7.81 -8.09 -17.45
N ASN A 649 -6.80 -8.86 -17.06
CA ASN A 649 -5.54 -8.95 -17.79
C ASN A 649 -5.64 -9.96 -18.97
N PRO A 650 -4.66 -10.00 -19.89
CA PRO A 650 -4.68 -10.93 -21.02
C PRO A 650 -4.68 -12.42 -20.66
N ASN A 651 -4.25 -12.78 -19.44
CA ASN A 651 -4.31 -14.16 -18.94
C ASN A 651 -5.70 -14.53 -18.42
N GLY A 652 -6.64 -13.59 -18.40
CA GLY A 652 -7.99 -13.78 -17.90
C GLY A 652 -8.14 -13.62 -16.40
N GLU A 653 -7.09 -13.21 -15.69
CA GLU A 653 -7.16 -12.92 -14.25
C GLU A 653 -7.62 -11.48 -13.99
N LEU A 654 -8.20 -11.26 -12.82
CA LEU A 654 -8.65 -9.94 -12.39
C LEU A 654 -7.61 -9.24 -11.51
N GLU A 655 -7.39 -7.96 -11.81
CA GLU A 655 -6.63 -7.01 -11.01
C GLU A 655 -7.61 -6.07 -10.30
N TYR A 656 -7.47 -5.94 -8.99
CA TYR A 656 -8.31 -5.05 -8.18
C TYR A 656 -7.79 -3.61 -8.22
N LEU A 657 -8.65 -2.65 -8.58
CA LEU A 657 -8.29 -1.23 -8.74
C LEU A 657 -8.86 -0.33 -7.63
N GLY A 658 -9.79 -0.83 -6.83
CA GLY A 658 -10.42 -0.08 -5.75
C GLY A 658 -11.94 -0.20 -5.76
N ARG A 659 -12.62 0.73 -5.07
CA ARG A 659 -14.08 0.80 -4.99
C ARG A 659 -14.64 2.02 -5.71
N THR A 660 -15.85 1.87 -6.22
CA THR A 660 -16.63 2.95 -6.83
C THR A 660 -17.52 3.70 -5.83
N ASP A 661 -17.76 3.11 -4.64
CA ASP A 661 -18.56 3.69 -3.55
C ASP A 661 -17.68 4.05 -2.33
N PHE A 662 -18.30 4.63 -1.29
CA PHE A 662 -17.61 5.08 -0.06
C PHE A 662 -17.33 3.97 0.97
N GLN A 663 -17.51 2.71 0.59
CA GLN A 663 -17.16 1.61 1.48
C GLN A 663 -15.65 1.43 1.50
N VAL A 664 -15.13 1.00 2.64
CA VAL A 664 -13.71 0.73 2.83
C VAL A 664 -13.52 -0.66 3.39
N LYS A 665 -12.43 -1.32 3.01
CA LYS A 665 -11.98 -2.56 3.65
C LYS A 665 -10.85 -2.18 4.60
N LEU A 666 -11.09 -2.27 5.90
CA LEU A 666 -10.11 -1.91 6.93
C LEU A 666 -10.03 -3.04 7.96
N ARG A 667 -8.83 -3.56 8.19
CA ARG A 667 -8.57 -4.70 9.11
C ARG A 667 -9.41 -5.93 8.74
N GLY A 668 -9.58 -6.17 7.44
CA GLY A 668 -10.41 -7.23 6.86
C GLY A 668 -11.92 -7.02 6.95
N LEU A 669 -12.38 -5.92 7.55
CA LEU A 669 -13.80 -5.63 7.73
C LEU A 669 -14.27 -4.69 6.63
N ARG A 670 -15.40 -5.03 6.02
CA ARG A 670 -16.14 -4.12 5.14
C ARG A 670 -16.85 -3.11 6.02
N ILE A 671 -16.40 -1.86 6.00
CA ILE A 671 -16.94 -0.76 6.79
C ILE A 671 -17.63 0.23 5.87
N GLU A 672 -18.87 0.57 6.20
CA GLU A 672 -19.64 1.60 5.53
C GLU A 672 -19.48 2.90 6.32
N LEU A 673 -18.76 3.87 5.76
CA LEU A 673 -18.48 5.15 6.43
C LEU A 673 -19.78 5.87 6.81
N GLY A 674 -20.84 5.68 6.03
CA GLY A 674 -22.19 6.19 6.33
C GLY A 674 -22.81 5.66 7.63
N GLU A 675 -22.47 4.44 8.08
CA GLU A 675 -22.91 3.91 9.39
C GLU A 675 -22.32 4.69 10.55
N ILE A 676 -21.07 5.10 10.38
CA ILE A 676 -20.37 5.94 11.35
C ILE A 676 -20.93 7.37 11.30
N GLU A 677 -21.11 7.94 10.10
CA GLU A 677 -21.72 9.27 9.90
C GLU A 677 -23.14 9.35 10.51
N ALA A 678 -23.95 8.31 10.36
CA ALA A 678 -25.29 8.22 10.96
C ALA A 678 -25.25 8.14 12.49
N ALA A 679 -24.33 7.35 13.06
CA ALA A 679 -24.16 7.27 14.51
C ALA A 679 -23.69 8.61 15.10
N LEU A 680 -22.81 9.32 14.40
CA LEU A 680 -22.32 10.66 14.79
C LEU A 680 -23.44 11.71 14.78
N THR A 681 -24.26 11.73 13.73
CA THR A 681 -25.39 12.67 13.62
C THR A 681 -26.55 12.37 14.57
N ALA A 682 -26.63 11.15 15.10
CA ALA A 682 -27.60 10.81 16.16
C ALA A 682 -27.22 11.38 17.55
N VAL A 683 -26.00 11.88 17.73
CA VAL A 683 -25.56 12.49 18.99
C VAL A 683 -26.15 13.91 19.10
N PRO A 684 -26.89 14.24 20.19
CA PRO A 684 -27.46 15.57 20.37
C PRO A 684 -26.40 16.68 20.29
N GLY A 685 -26.64 17.68 19.45
CA GLY A 685 -25.73 18.80 19.23
C GLY A 685 -24.86 18.68 17.97
N ILE A 686 -24.88 17.55 17.26
CA ILE A 686 -24.22 17.37 15.96
C ILE A 686 -25.24 17.53 14.83
N ASP A 687 -24.99 18.44 13.89
CA ASP A 687 -25.85 18.70 12.72
C ASP A 687 -25.42 17.86 11.50
N GLN A 688 -24.12 17.77 11.25
CA GLN A 688 -23.57 17.01 10.11
C GLN A 688 -22.33 16.24 10.52
N ALA A 689 -22.10 15.10 9.86
CA ALA A 689 -20.89 14.30 10.05
C ALA A 689 -20.39 13.74 8.71
N ALA A 690 -19.08 13.64 8.58
CA ALA A 690 -18.40 13.00 7.46
C ALA A 690 -17.26 12.14 8.00
N VAL A 691 -17.10 10.93 7.50
CA VAL A 691 -16.01 10.02 7.92
C VAL A 691 -15.18 9.65 6.71
N ILE A 692 -13.86 9.61 6.87
CA ILE A 692 -12.92 9.13 5.85
C ILE A 692 -11.91 8.19 6.49
N VAL A 693 -11.34 7.31 5.68
CA VAL A 693 -10.08 6.66 6.01
C VAL A 693 -8.95 7.58 5.59
N ARG A 694 -8.05 7.91 6.51
CA ARG A 694 -6.79 8.58 6.18
C ARG A 694 -5.62 7.64 6.42
N THR A 695 -4.71 7.61 5.47
CA THR A 695 -3.39 6.98 5.61
C THR A 695 -2.43 8.02 6.17
N ASP A 696 -2.09 7.89 7.45
CA ASP A 696 -1.04 8.71 8.08
C ASP A 696 0.25 7.89 8.10
N GLY A 697 1.30 8.40 7.44
CA GLY A 697 2.52 7.66 7.07
C GLY A 697 2.95 6.54 8.03
N ASP A 698 3.30 6.87 9.27
CA ASP A 698 3.81 5.93 10.29
C ASP A 698 2.71 5.21 11.11
N MET A 699 1.43 5.58 10.95
CA MET A 699 0.28 5.08 11.75
C MET A 699 -0.69 4.16 10.99
N GLY A 700 -0.56 4.05 9.67
CA GLY A 700 -1.45 3.23 8.83
C GLY A 700 -2.81 3.88 8.55
N ASP A 701 -3.74 3.08 8.04
CA ASP A 701 -5.11 3.54 7.74
C ASP A 701 -5.93 3.69 9.04
N ARG A 702 -6.49 4.88 9.26
CA ARG A 702 -7.32 5.22 10.41
C ARG A 702 -8.64 5.89 10.02
N LEU A 703 -9.68 5.66 10.80
CA LEU A 703 -10.98 6.30 10.64
C LEU A 703 -10.94 7.69 11.29
N VAL A 704 -11.17 8.74 10.50
CA VAL A 704 -11.25 10.11 11.00
C VAL A 704 -12.67 10.63 10.79
N ALA A 705 -13.32 11.03 11.88
CA ALA A 705 -14.63 11.66 11.88
C ALA A 705 -14.52 13.18 11.87
N TYR A 706 -15.29 13.81 11.01
CA TYR A 706 -15.44 15.25 10.95
C TYR A 706 -16.88 15.58 11.30
N VAL A 707 -17.09 16.49 12.26
CA VAL A 707 -18.42 16.82 12.79
C VAL A 707 -18.68 18.33 12.72
N VAL A 708 -19.91 18.71 12.41
CA VAL A 708 -20.37 20.11 12.41
C VAL A 708 -21.42 20.25 13.51
N PRO A 709 -21.24 21.16 14.49
CA PRO A 709 -22.20 21.35 15.57
C PRO A 709 -23.46 22.09 15.11
N ALA A 710 -24.60 21.73 15.67
CA ALA A 710 -25.89 22.40 15.43
C ALA A 710 -25.94 23.85 15.93
N SER A 711 -25.08 24.21 16.89
CA SER A 711 -24.92 25.59 17.36
C SER A 711 -24.10 26.47 16.40
N GLY A 712 -23.36 25.87 15.45
CA GLY A 712 -22.33 26.54 14.67
C GLY A 712 -21.05 26.88 15.45
N ASP A 713 -21.00 26.58 16.76
CA ASP A 713 -19.84 26.81 17.62
C ASP A 713 -19.02 25.53 17.77
N VAL A 714 -17.87 25.47 17.09
CA VAL A 714 -16.92 24.36 17.11
C VAL A 714 -16.39 24.06 18.51
N GLY A 715 -16.24 25.08 19.36
CA GLY A 715 -15.73 24.93 20.72
C GLY A 715 -16.73 24.29 21.68
N ALA A 716 -18.01 24.21 21.30
CA ALA A 716 -19.07 23.57 22.10
C ALA A 716 -19.17 22.05 21.87
N VAL A 717 -18.40 21.47 20.95
CA VAL A 717 -18.41 20.02 20.67
C VAL A 717 -17.62 19.27 21.74
N ASP A 718 -18.32 18.52 22.59
CA ASP A 718 -17.72 17.57 23.54
C ASP A 718 -17.26 16.30 22.81
N VAL A 719 -16.04 16.31 22.27
CA VAL A 719 -15.46 15.16 21.54
C VAL A 719 -15.43 13.89 22.38
N ALA A 720 -15.15 13.98 23.68
CA ALA A 720 -15.11 12.82 24.56
C ALA A 720 -16.51 12.22 24.74
N GLY A 721 -17.52 13.08 24.95
CA GLY A 721 -18.93 12.70 24.98
C GLY A 721 -19.42 12.10 23.66
N VAL A 722 -19.04 12.68 22.52
CA VAL A 722 -19.38 12.13 21.19
C VAL A 722 -18.75 10.76 21.00
N LYS A 723 -17.45 10.59 21.29
CA LYS A 723 -16.75 9.29 21.18
C LYS A 723 -17.41 8.23 22.05
N ALA A 724 -17.75 8.56 23.30
CA ALA A 724 -18.45 7.66 24.22
C ALA A 724 -19.84 7.27 23.69
N ALA A 725 -20.60 8.24 23.17
CA ALA A 725 -21.93 7.99 22.60
C ALA A 725 -21.91 7.15 21.32
N VAL A 726 -20.84 7.27 20.51
CA VAL A 726 -20.62 6.44 19.30
C VAL A 726 -20.20 5.03 19.69
N ALA A 727 -19.29 4.87 20.66
CA ALA A 727 -18.83 3.57 21.15
C ALA A 727 -19.94 2.71 21.79
N GLN A 728 -21.02 3.34 22.27
CA GLN A 728 -22.22 2.64 22.74
C GLN A 728 -23.07 2.03 21.61
N ARG A 729 -22.92 2.52 20.37
CA ARG A 729 -23.75 2.15 19.21
C ARG A 729 -23.01 1.32 18.17
N LEU A 730 -21.72 1.55 18.04
CA LEU A 730 -20.88 0.92 17.02
C LEU A 730 -19.83 -0.01 17.66
N PRO A 731 -19.44 -1.10 16.97
CA PRO A 731 -18.30 -1.91 17.38
C PRO A 731 -17.02 -1.08 17.49
N GLY A 732 -16.08 -1.52 18.32
CA GLY A 732 -14.80 -0.85 18.50
C GLY A 732 -14.03 -0.59 17.20
N TYR A 733 -14.10 -1.51 16.23
CA TYR A 733 -13.43 -1.35 14.93
C TYR A 733 -14.07 -0.30 13.99
N MET A 734 -15.31 0.13 14.27
CA MET A 734 -16.01 1.20 13.54
C MET A 734 -15.90 2.55 14.26
N THR A 735 -15.39 2.58 15.49
CA THR A 735 -15.24 3.82 16.24
C THR A 735 -14.07 4.61 15.66
N PRO A 736 -14.27 5.87 15.22
CA PRO A 736 -13.20 6.70 14.67
C PRO A 736 -12.02 6.86 15.63
N ASP A 737 -10.81 6.79 15.08
CA ASP A 737 -9.55 6.99 15.80
C ASP A 737 -9.34 8.49 16.13
N ALA A 738 -9.91 9.40 15.33
CA ALA A 738 -9.83 10.84 15.54
C ALA A 738 -11.14 11.57 15.20
N PHE A 739 -11.39 12.70 15.86
CA PHE A 739 -12.57 13.55 15.68
C PHE A 739 -12.14 15.00 15.44
N VAL A 740 -12.69 15.64 14.40
CA VAL A 740 -12.38 17.02 14.01
C VAL A 740 -13.67 17.81 13.90
N ALA A 741 -13.85 18.80 14.76
CA ALA A 741 -15.00 19.69 14.68
C ALA A 741 -14.74 20.81 13.66
N LEU A 742 -15.71 21.09 12.79
CA LEU A 742 -15.66 22.11 11.74
C LEU A 742 -16.85 23.06 11.84
N GLU A 743 -16.66 24.34 11.53
CA GLU A 743 -17.77 25.31 11.44
C GLU A 743 -18.72 24.94 10.30
N ALA A 744 -18.17 24.47 9.18
CA ALA A 744 -18.90 23.97 8.04
C ALA A 744 -18.00 23.03 7.22
N PHE A 745 -18.62 22.16 6.43
CA PHE A 745 -17.88 21.30 5.51
C PHE A 745 -17.35 22.08 4.29
N PRO A 746 -16.10 21.81 3.84
CA PRO A 746 -15.60 22.37 2.59
C PRO A 746 -16.45 21.82 1.44
N LEU A 747 -16.90 22.70 0.54
CA LEU A 747 -17.70 22.33 -0.63
C LEU A 747 -16.88 22.54 -1.90
N ASN A 748 -17.03 21.62 -2.85
CA ASN A 748 -16.48 21.78 -4.19
C ASN A 748 -17.31 22.80 -5.01
N ALA A 749 -16.87 23.11 -6.24
CA ALA A 749 -17.54 24.04 -7.14
C ALA A 749 -19.01 23.68 -7.50
N SER A 750 -19.46 22.46 -7.17
CA SER A 750 -20.86 22.00 -7.36
C SER A 750 -21.71 22.07 -6.08
N GLY A 751 -21.17 22.60 -4.98
CA GLY A 751 -21.87 22.71 -3.70
C GLY A 751 -21.97 21.39 -2.92
N LYS A 752 -21.17 20.37 -3.27
CA LYS A 752 -21.08 19.08 -2.55
C LYS A 752 -19.84 19.03 -1.66
N LEU A 753 -19.90 18.26 -0.56
CA LEU A 753 -18.75 18.02 0.33
C LEU A 753 -17.50 17.62 -0.46
N ASP A 754 -16.42 18.37 -0.29
CA ASP A 754 -15.09 18.08 -0.81
C ASP A 754 -14.27 17.33 0.26
N ARG A 755 -14.34 16.00 0.23
CA ARG A 755 -13.61 15.14 1.18
C ARG A 755 -12.09 15.27 1.06
N ARG A 756 -11.54 15.69 -0.09
CA ARG A 756 -10.09 15.88 -0.26
C ARG A 756 -9.62 17.16 0.45
N ALA A 757 -10.51 18.15 0.56
CA ALA A 757 -10.26 19.40 1.25
C ALA A 757 -10.50 19.33 2.77
N LEU A 758 -10.95 18.19 3.32
CA LEU A 758 -11.08 18.01 4.76
C LEU A 758 -9.70 18.09 5.44
N PRO A 759 -9.53 18.94 6.48
CA PRO A 759 -8.23 19.20 7.09
C PRO A 759 -7.67 17.96 7.77
N ALA A 760 -6.36 17.87 7.93
CA ALA A 760 -5.77 16.82 8.77
C ALA A 760 -6.24 17.00 10.23
N PRO A 761 -6.52 15.91 10.97
CA PRO A 761 -6.87 16.02 12.38
C PRO A 761 -5.71 16.67 13.15
N VAL A 762 -6.00 17.78 13.81
CA VAL A 762 -5.07 18.38 14.77
C VAL A 762 -5.30 17.65 16.09
N VAL A 763 -4.26 17.04 16.65
CA VAL A 763 -4.34 16.42 17.98
C VAL A 763 -4.54 17.55 18.98
N ALA A 764 -5.80 17.82 19.35
CA ALA A 764 -6.10 18.71 20.45
C ALA A 764 -5.77 17.96 21.74
N ALA A 765 -4.66 18.33 22.37
CA ALA A 765 -4.32 17.85 23.71
C ALA A 765 -5.47 18.20 24.66
N SER A 766 -5.81 17.26 25.56
CA SER A 766 -6.81 17.49 26.60
C SER A 766 -6.42 18.68 27.49
N GLU A 767 -7.35 19.23 28.28
CA GLU A 767 -7.01 20.28 29.26
C GLU A 767 -5.84 19.80 30.14
N PHE A 768 -4.68 20.43 29.98
CA PHE A 768 -3.44 19.94 30.57
C PHE A 768 -3.51 19.97 32.10
N ARG A 769 -3.66 18.78 32.69
CA ARG A 769 -3.45 18.55 34.13
C ARG A 769 -2.08 17.93 34.37
N ALA A 770 -1.24 18.64 35.11
CA ALA A 770 0.12 18.20 35.38
C ALA A 770 0.16 16.93 36.25
N PRO A 771 0.98 15.93 35.91
CA PRO A 771 1.28 14.77 36.77
C PRO A 771 1.75 15.18 38.17
N THR A 772 1.16 14.58 39.20
CA THR A 772 1.38 14.98 40.60
C THR A 772 2.26 14.02 41.39
N THR A 773 2.17 12.71 41.13
CA THR A 773 3.02 11.70 41.75
C THR A 773 4.26 11.40 40.90
N ALA A 774 5.31 10.85 41.52
CA ALA A 774 6.53 10.50 40.79
C ALA A 774 6.29 9.45 39.69
N VAL A 775 5.35 8.51 39.93
CA VAL A 775 4.96 7.49 38.94
C VAL A 775 4.18 8.12 37.79
N GLU A 776 3.23 9.01 38.09
CA GLU A 776 2.51 9.78 37.07
C GLU A 776 3.47 10.61 36.20
N GLN A 777 4.47 11.25 36.80
CA GLN A 777 5.49 12.04 36.09
C GLN A 777 6.33 11.17 35.15
N THR A 778 6.82 10.02 35.63
CA THR A 778 7.59 9.09 34.80
C THR A 778 6.77 8.51 33.66
N VAL A 779 5.51 8.15 33.89
CA VAL A 779 4.62 7.65 32.82
C VAL A 779 4.36 8.73 31.78
N ALA A 780 4.08 9.97 32.21
CA ALA A 780 3.87 11.10 31.30
C ALA A 780 5.12 11.43 30.47
N GLU A 781 6.31 11.41 31.08
CA GLU A 781 7.58 11.62 30.39
C GLU A 781 7.83 10.54 29.33
N VAL A 782 7.58 9.27 29.65
CA VAL A 782 7.73 8.18 28.67
C VAL A 782 6.70 8.27 27.55
N PHE A 783 5.47 8.68 27.83
CA PHE A 783 4.46 8.95 26.79
C PHE A 783 4.94 10.08 25.87
N ALA A 784 5.37 11.21 26.44
CA ALA A 784 5.86 12.34 25.67
C ALA A 784 7.09 11.97 24.81
N GLU A 785 8.05 11.24 25.37
CA GLU A 785 9.26 10.83 24.65
C GLU A 785 8.98 9.83 23.52
N VAL A 786 8.12 8.82 23.77
CA VAL A 786 7.82 7.79 22.77
C VAL A 786 6.93 8.32 21.66
N LEU A 787 6.04 9.27 21.97
CA LEU A 787 5.13 9.89 21.00
C LEU A 787 5.69 11.17 20.36
N GLY A 788 6.87 11.64 20.80
CA GLY A 788 7.51 12.84 20.25
C GLY A 788 6.79 14.15 20.60
N LEU A 789 6.20 14.23 21.79
CA LEU A 789 5.44 15.38 22.28
C LEU A 789 6.30 16.21 23.25
N ASP A 790 6.05 17.51 23.32
CA ASP A 790 6.73 18.40 24.28
C ASP A 790 6.39 18.06 25.75
N ARG A 791 5.16 17.56 26.00
CA ARG A 791 4.67 17.14 27.32
C ARG A 791 3.40 16.29 27.19
N ALA A 792 3.14 15.42 28.17
CA ALA A 792 1.86 14.72 28.35
C ALA A 792 1.23 15.05 29.71
N GLY A 793 -0.08 15.23 29.75
CA GLY A 793 -0.89 15.45 30.95
C GLY A 793 -1.43 14.15 31.55
N LEU A 794 -1.98 14.25 32.76
CA LEU A 794 -2.56 13.11 33.50
C LEU A 794 -3.69 12.39 32.75
N ASP A 795 -4.54 13.18 32.11
CA ASP A 795 -5.74 12.70 31.44
C ASP A 795 -5.48 12.43 29.94
N ASP A 796 -4.24 12.61 29.46
CA ASP A 796 -3.88 12.35 28.07
C ASP A 796 -3.84 10.84 27.80
N ASP A 797 -4.61 10.43 26.79
CA ASP A 797 -4.72 9.05 26.31
C ASP A 797 -3.61 8.74 25.31
N PHE A 798 -2.88 7.66 25.55
CA PHE A 798 -1.75 7.21 24.74
C PHE A 798 -2.07 7.06 23.26
N PHE A 799 -3.24 6.51 22.94
CA PHE A 799 -3.65 6.22 21.57
C PHE A 799 -4.24 7.46 20.90
N ALA A 800 -4.94 8.31 21.65
CA ALA A 800 -5.40 9.61 21.17
C ALA A 800 -4.23 10.54 20.81
N LEU A 801 -3.10 10.40 21.50
CA LEU A 801 -1.85 11.14 21.25
C LEU A 801 -0.99 10.55 20.10
N GLY A 802 -1.49 9.58 19.34
CA GLY A 802 -0.79 8.99 18.20
C GLY A 802 -0.01 7.70 18.52
N GLY A 803 -0.22 7.11 19.70
CA GLY A 803 0.31 5.79 20.03
C GLY A 803 -0.35 4.67 19.24
N ASN A 804 0.45 3.71 18.77
CA ASN A 804 0.02 2.47 18.13
C ASN A 804 0.59 1.24 18.88
N SER A 805 0.28 0.03 18.42
CA SER A 805 0.72 -1.21 19.08
C SER A 805 2.24 -1.36 19.20
N LEU A 806 3.04 -0.75 18.29
CA LEU A 806 4.51 -0.79 18.35
C LEU A 806 5.08 0.25 19.33
N THR A 807 4.51 1.45 19.38
CA THR A 807 4.86 2.43 20.43
C THR A 807 4.33 1.99 21.79
N ALA A 808 3.22 1.25 21.84
CA ALA A 808 2.66 0.67 23.06
C ALA A 808 3.64 -0.34 23.68
N THR A 809 4.27 -1.19 22.86
CA THR A 809 5.35 -2.09 23.32
C THR A 809 6.57 -1.30 23.81
N ARG A 810 6.93 -0.21 23.13
CA ARG A 810 8.05 0.66 23.54
C ARG A 810 7.74 1.38 24.86
N VAL A 811 6.54 1.89 25.05
CA VAL A 811 6.08 2.49 26.30
C VAL A 811 6.04 1.43 27.39
N ALA A 812 5.44 0.27 27.15
CA ALA A 812 5.40 -0.82 28.13
C ALA A 812 6.81 -1.22 28.58
N ALA A 813 7.76 -1.35 27.65
CA ALA A 813 9.15 -1.66 27.94
C ALA A 813 9.88 -0.51 28.68
N ARG A 814 9.68 0.75 28.28
CA ARG A 814 10.34 1.92 28.87
C ARG A 814 9.79 2.28 30.24
N VAL A 815 8.48 2.23 30.43
CA VAL A 815 7.84 2.39 31.74
C VAL A 815 8.26 1.26 32.67
N SER A 816 8.28 0.01 32.19
CA SER A 816 8.82 -1.14 32.94
C SER A 816 10.27 -0.89 33.39
N ALA A 817 11.12 -0.39 32.49
CA ALA A 817 12.52 -0.08 32.79
C ALA A 817 12.69 1.10 33.76
N ALA A 818 11.96 2.20 33.55
CA ALA A 818 12.06 3.42 34.33
C ALA A 818 11.56 3.23 35.77
N LEU A 819 10.49 2.47 35.96
CA LEU A 819 9.87 2.23 37.27
C LEU A 819 10.28 0.89 37.91
N ARG A 820 11.10 0.08 37.23
CA ARG A 820 11.49 -1.28 37.65
C ARG A 820 10.27 -2.16 37.95
N ALA A 821 9.26 -2.07 37.09
CA ALA A 821 7.99 -2.78 37.18
C ALA A 821 7.82 -3.74 36.00
N SER A 822 6.93 -4.74 36.12
CA SER A 822 6.57 -5.65 35.02
C SER A 822 5.27 -5.18 34.38
N LEU A 823 5.36 -4.39 33.30
CA LEU A 823 4.20 -3.88 32.56
C LEU A 823 4.13 -4.55 31.18
N GLY A 824 3.05 -5.28 30.92
CA GLY A 824 2.73 -5.81 29.59
C GLY A 824 2.02 -4.77 28.72
N VAL A 825 1.92 -5.07 27.42
CA VAL A 825 1.27 -4.18 26.44
C VAL A 825 -0.24 -4.11 26.69
N ARG A 826 -0.85 -5.19 27.17
CA ARG A 826 -2.28 -5.30 27.47
C ARG A 826 -2.71 -4.27 28.51
N GLU A 827 -1.92 -4.08 29.55
CA GLU A 827 -2.20 -3.17 30.65
C GLU A 827 -2.26 -1.71 30.19
N LEU A 828 -1.52 -1.35 29.14
CA LEU A 828 -1.58 -0.02 28.51
C LEU A 828 -2.87 0.16 27.69
N PHE A 829 -3.43 -0.90 27.10
CA PHE A 829 -4.73 -0.82 26.42
C PHE A 829 -5.91 -0.73 27.39
N GLU A 830 -5.83 -1.40 28.55
CA GLU A 830 -6.87 -1.37 29.58
C GLU A 830 -6.84 -0.08 30.43
N ALA A 831 -5.72 0.64 30.44
CA ALA A 831 -5.53 1.89 31.16
C ALA A 831 -4.69 2.88 30.31
N PRO A 832 -5.28 3.45 29.24
CA PRO A 832 -4.54 4.17 28.21
C PRO A 832 -4.10 5.58 28.62
N THR A 833 -4.64 6.14 29.71
CA THR A 833 -4.25 7.47 30.22
C THR A 833 -3.09 7.38 31.21
N VAL A 834 -2.26 8.42 31.28
CA VAL A 834 -1.16 8.53 32.26
C VAL A 834 -1.64 8.23 33.69
N ALA A 835 -2.76 8.81 34.13
CA ALA A 835 -3.31 8.62 35.47
C ALA A 835 -3.70 7.16 35.74
N ALA A 836 -4.44 6.53 34.83
CA ALA A 836 -4.89 5.15 34.98
C ALA A 836 -3.73 4.14 34.96
N LEU A 837 -2.70 4.39 34.14
CA LEU A 837 -1.53 3.53 34.06
C LEU A 837 -0.62 3.68 35.29
N ALA A 838 -0.41 4.91 35.76
CA ALA A 838 0.36 5.19 36.96
C ALA A 838 -0.27 4.56 38.22
N ALA A 839 -1.60 4.65 38.37
CA ALA A 839 -2.31 4.01 39.47
C ALA A 839 -2.14 2.48 39.50
N ARG A 840 -2.01 1.83 38.33
CA ARG A 840 -1.71 0.39 38.23
C ARG A 840 -0.27 0.05 38.62
N LEU A 841 0.68 0.96 38.41
CA LEU A 841 2.11 0.76 38.62
C LEU A 841 2.59 1.07 40.05
N GLU A 842 1.88 1.93 40.78
CA GLU A 842 2.18 2.25 42.18
C GLU A 842 2.13 1.00 43.11
N GLY A 843 1.55 -0.12 42.64
CA GLY A 843 1.55 -1.41 43.33
C GLY A 843 2.82 -2.28 43.16
N THR A 844 3.78 -1.96 42.28
CA THR A 844 4.87 -2.88 41.87
C THR A 844 6.31 -2.33 41.77
N ALA A 845 6.59 -1.04 42.00
CA ALA A 845 7.92 -0.45 41.75
C ALA A 845 8.97 -0.71 42.87
N GLY A 846 10.13 -1.33 42.55
CA GLY A 846 11.20 -1.52 43.56
C GLY A 846 12.57 -2.16 43.22
N SER A 847 12.86 -2.73 42.03
CA SER A 847 14.03 -3.65 41.89
C SER A 847 15.00 -3.52 40.67
N GLY A 848 15.90 -2.50 40.57
CA GLY A 848 17.07 -2.53 39.62
C GLY A 848 17.86 -1.22 39.25
N SER A 849 19.17 -1.09 39.57
CA SER A 849 20.06 0.13 39.57
C SER A 849 20.26 1.00 38.27
N ALA A 850 20.73 2.28 38.40
CA ALA A 850 20.82 3.35 37.36
C ALA A 850 22.26 3.81 36.94
N ARG A 851 22.45 4.50 35.77
CA ARG A 851 23.73 4.98 35.15
C ARG A 851 23.98 6.53 35.26
N ALA A 852 25.22 7.04 35.01
CA ALA A 852 25.70 8.43 35.26
C ALA A 852 25.85 9.37 34.02
N GLU A 853 25.67 10.70 34.19
CA GLU A 853 25.57 11.76 33.14
C GLU A 853 26.90 12.37 32.62
N LEU A 854 26.87 13.02 31.43
CA LEU A 854 27.98 13.75 30.77
C LEU A 854 27.89 15.26 31.02
N THR A 855 28.87 15.82 31.72
CA THR A 855 28.96 17.25 32.04
C THR A 855 30.40 17.75 31.87
N ALA A 856 30.62 19.08 31.84
CA ALA A 856 31.96 19.65 31.85
C ALA A 856 32.76 19.17 33.08
N ARG A 857 34.06 18.85 32.88
CA ARG A 857 34.89 18.24 33.93
C ARG A 857 36.18 19.01 34.19
N PRO A 858 36.73 18.99 35.43
CA PRO A 858 38.08 19.48 35.68
C PRO A 858 39.10 18.74 34.80
N ARG A 859 39.84 19.50 33.98
CA ARG A 859 40.81 18.94 33.03
C ARG A 859 42.17 18.72 33.71
N PRO A 860 42.74 17.51 33.65
CA PRO A 860 44.10 17.28 34.11
C PRO A 860 45.11 18.00 33.19
N ALA A 861 46.34 18.20 33.67
CA ALA A 861 47.41 18.84 32.89
C ALA A 861 47.69 18.15 31.54
N ARG A 862 47.38 16.86 31.43
CA ARG A 862 47.41 16.08 30.19
C ARG A 862 46.07 15.40 30.03
N VAL A 863 45.24 15.92 29.13
CA VAL A 863 43.94 15.33 28.83
C VAL A 863 44.17 14.07 28.01
N PRO A 864 43.67 12.90 28.45
CA PRO A 864 43.88 11.66 27.72
C PRO A 864 43.18 11.70 26.35
N LEU A 865 43.68 10.91 25.41
CA LEU A 865 42.96 10.64 24.17
C LEU A 865 41.70 9.80 24.47
N SER A 866 40.62 10.08 23.75
CA SER A 866 39.52 9.11 23.64
C SER A 866 40.03 7.83 22.98
N LEU A 867 39.34 6.71 23.17
CA LEU A 867 39.76 5.43 22.58
C LEU A 867 39.89 5.52 21.04
N ALA A 868 39.03 6.29 20.39
CA ALA A 868 39.10 6.53 18.94
C ALA A 868 40.31 7.39 18.54
N GLN A 869 40.61 8.46 19.29
CA GLN A 869 41.80 9.29 19.06
C GLN A 869 43.09 8.51 19.28
N GLN A 870 43.12 7.59 20.25
CA GLN A 870 44.28 6.73 20.52
C GLN A 870 44.61 5.84 19.32
N ARG A 871 43.60 5.27 18.64
CA ARG A 871 43.78 4.52 17.39
C ARG A 871 44.33 5.41 16.26
N MET A 872 43.74 6.58 16.03
CA MET A 872 44.18 7.49 14.96
C MET A 872 45.61 8.00 15.20
N TRP A 873 45.94 8.32 16.45
CA TRP A 873 47.28 8.70 16.85
C TRP A 873 48.28 7.58 16.55
N PHE A 874 47.97 6.34 16.91
CA PHE A 874 48.83 5.19 16.61
C PHE A 874 49.05 5.00 15.10
N LEU A 875 47.99 5.08 14.28
CA LEU A 875 48.11 4.96 12.81
C LEU A 875 48.99 6.07 12.22
N ASN A 876 48.85 7.30 12.70
CA ASN A 876 49.71 8.41 12.29
C ASN A 876 51.17 8.23 12.75
N ARG A 877 51.41 7.62 13.92
CA ARG A 877 52.77 7.25 14.35
C ARG A 877 53.36 6.10 13.53
N PHE A 878 52.52 5.23 13.02
CA PHE A 878 52.92 4.11 12.18
C PHE A 878 53.35 4.56 10.78
N ASP A 879 52.64 5.54 10.20
CA ASP A 879 52.98 6.16 8.91
C ASP A 879 52.58 7.66 8.88
N PRO A 880 53.47 8.57 9.32
CA PRO A 880 53.15 10.00 9.42
C PRO A 880 53.06 10.71 8.07
N ASP A 881 53.57 10.10 7.00
CA ASP A 881 53.51 10.62 5.63
C ASP A 881 52.23 10.17 4.91
N SER A 882 51.41 9.34 5.56
CA SER A 882 50.12 8.92 5.03
C SER A 882 49.11 10.07 4.97
N THR A 883 48.33 10.07 3.90
CA THR A 883 47.20 11.01 3.69
C THR A 883 45.85 10.31 3.73
N VAL A 884 45.83 9.01 4.07
CA VAL A 884 44.62 8.18 4.03
C VAL A 884 43.55 8.67 5.00
N ASP A 885 43.96 9.26 6.12
CA ASP A 885 43.05 9.77 7.16
C ASP A 885 42.77 11.28 7.03
N ASN A 886 43.09 11.89 5.88
CA ASN A 886 42.68 13.26 5.56
C ASN A 886 41.21 13.29 5.11
N ILE A 887 40.45 14.24 5.64
CA ILE A 887 39.06 14.52 5.27
C ILE A 887 39.02 15.87 4.53
N PRO A 888 39.07 15.87 3.19
CA PRO A 888 39.00 17.09 2.40
C PRO A 888 37.56 17.54 2.11
N ALA A 889 37.35 18.84 2.05
CA ALA A 889 36.13 19.45 1.52
C ALA A 889 36.49 20.66 0.64
N ALA A 890 35.80 20.80 -0.48
CA ALA A 890 35.94 21.94 -1.39
C ALA A 890 34.55 22.50 -1.74
N VAL A 891 34.37 23.80 -1.55
CA VAL A 891 33.10 24.50 -1.76
C VAL A 891 33.32 25.58 -2.81
N ARG A 892 32.55 25.52 -3.90
CA ARG A 892 32.54 26.55 -4.95
C ARG A 892 31.61 27.70 -4.53
N LEU A 893 32.10 28.92 -4.64
CA LEU A 893 31.44 30.15 -4.23
C LEU A 893 31.32 31.08 -5.44
N SER A 894 30.08 31.38 -5.83
CA SER A 894 29.77 32.25 -6.97
C SER A 894 29.13 33.55 -6.48
N GLY A 895 29.66 34.69 -6.92
CA GLY A 895 29.27 36.04 -6.49
C GLY A 895 30.44 36.86 -5.94
N LEU A 896 30.15 38.08 -5.48
CA LEU A 896 31.13 38.93 -4.81
C LEU A 896 31.44 38.36 -3.41
N LEU A 897 32.71 38.05 -3.15
CA LEU A 897 33.16 37.45 -1.90
C LEU A 897 33.91 38.48 -1.03
N ASP A 898 33.48 38.68 0.21
CA ASP A 898 34.22 39.45 1.20
C ASP A 898 35.32 38.58 1.82
N ARG A 899 36.53 38.72 1.29
CA ARG A 899 37.69 37.89 1.69
C ARG A 899 38.06 38.08 3.16
N GLN A 900 37.89 39.29 3.69
CA GLN A 900 38.25 39.59 5.08
C GLN A 900 37.20 38.99 6.03
N ALA A 901 35.92 39.10 5.71
CA ALA A 901 34.86 38.45 6.47
C ALA A 901 35.05 36.93 6.50
N LEU A 902 35.47 36.32 5.38
CA LEU A 902 35.73 34.87 5.31
C LEU A 902 36.94 34.46 6.17
N GLN A 903 38.02 35.23 6.15
CA GLN A 903 39.20 35.01 6.99
C GLN A 903 38.83 35.03 8.49
N VAL A 904 38.02 36.00 8.91
CA VAL A 904 37.57 36.11 10.30
C VAL A 904 36.58 35.00 10.67
N ALA A 905 35.69 34.62 9.75
CA ALA A 905 34.73 33.55 9.96
C ALA A 905 35.41 32.20 10.25
N VAL A 906 36.47 31.86 9.52
CA VAL A 906 37.25 30.64 9.80
C VAL A 906 37.93 30.72 11.17
N ALA A 907 38.41 31.90 11.58
CA ALA A 907 38.98 32.09 12.91
C ALA A 907 37.93 31.90 14.03
N ASP A 908 36.70 32.39 13.85
CA ASP A 908 35.60 32.21 14.81
C ASP A 908 35.25 30.74 15.01
N VAL A 909 35.24 29.96 13.93
CA VAL A 909 34.97 28.51 13.97
C VAL A 909 36.09 27.75 14.69
N LEU A 910 37.35 28.08 14.42
CA LEU A 910 38.51 27.51 15.13
C LEU A 910 38.47 27.86 16.63
N ALA A 911 37.98 29.04 17.00
CA ALA A 911 37.81 29.42 18.40
C ALA A 911 36.72 28.57 19.10
N ARG A 912 35.59 28.35 18.41
CA ARG A 912 34.43 27.61 18.92
C ARG A 912 34.72 26.13 19.18
N HIS A 913 35.46 25.47 18.29
CA HIS A 913 35.69 24.03 18.32
C HIS A 913 37.13 23.68 18.71
N GLU A 914 37.34 23.26 19.97
CA GLU A 914 38.69 22.96 20.49
C GLU A 914 39.42 21.86 19.70
N SER A 915 38.69 20.87 19.15
CA SER A 915 39.27 19.76 18.40
C SER A 915 39.99 20.18 17.12
N LEU A 916 39.57 21.29 16.49
CA LEU A 916 40.18 21.85 15.29
C LEU A 916 41.45 22.65 15.57
N ARG A 917 41.77 22.87 16.85
CA ARG A 917 42.98 23.53 17.33
C ARG A 917 43.70 22.71 18.39
N THR A 918 43.65 21.39 18.25
CA THR A 918 44.33 20.44 19.15
C THR A 918 45.50 19.78 18.43
N VAL A 919 46.66 19.74 19.10
CA VAL A 919 47.79 18.88 18.73
C VAL A 919 47.86 17.67 19.67
N TYR A 920 48.44 16.58 19.20
CA TYR A 920 48.42 15.28 19.89
C TYR A 920 49.84 14.76 20.19
N PRO A 921 50.63 15.46 21.01
CA PRO A 921 52.01 15.10 21.30
C PRO A 921 52.12 13.80 22.11
N GLU A 922 53.30 13.17 22.02
CA GLU A 922 53.66 11.99 22.80
C GLU A 922 54.25 12.37 24.16
N HIS A 923 53.90 11.60 25.19
CA HIS A 923 54.62 11.59 26.46
C HIS A 923 54.68 10.16 27.03
N ASP A 924 55.87 9.67 27.36
CA ASP A 924 56.11 8.32 27.86
C ASP A 924 55.45 7.21 26.99
N GLY A 925 55.48 7.36 25.68
CA GLY A 925 54.89 6.41 24.73
C GLY A 925 53.37 6.54 24.57
N VAL A 926 52.73 7.54 25.20
CA VAL A 926 51.27 7.74 25.17
C VAL A 926 50.94 9.14 24.64
N GLY A 927 50.04 9.21 23.67
CA GLY A 927 49.51 10.48 23.17
C GLY A 927 48.56 11.16 24.16
N TYR A 928 48.51 12.50 24.15
CA TYR A 928 47.53 13.28 24.91
C TYR A 928 47.05 14.50 24.11
N GLN A 929 45.89 15.05 24.49
CA GLN A 929 45.34 16.23 23.82
C GLN A 929 45.98 17.50 24.38
N ARG A 930 46.53 18.34 23.50
CA ARG A 930 46.98 19.70 23.82
C ARG A 930 46.28 20.71 22.94
N VAL A 931 45.26 21.34 23.50
CA VAL A 931 44.52 22.42 22.83
C VAL A 931 45.39 23.69 22.82
N VAL A 932 45.62 24.27 21.64
CA VAL A 932 46.41 25.51 21.47
C VAL A 932 45.49 26.73 21.30
N SER A 933 46.07 27.92 21.35
CA SER A 933 45.30 29.16 21.13
C SER A 933 44.88 29.29 19.67
N THR A 934 43.73 29.93 19.40
CA THR A 934 43.25 30.13 18.02
C THR A 934 44.26 30.89 17.17
N ALA A 935 44.98 31.86 17.75
CA ALA A 935 45.95 32.68 17.03
C ALA A 935 47.11 31.88 16.43
N GLU A 936 47.41 30.69 16.96
CA GLU A 936 48.50 29.82 16.49
C GLU A 936 48.11 28.99 15.25
N VAL A 937 46.82 28.95 14.88
CA VAL A 937 46.29 27.96 13.92
C VAL A 937 45.41 28.56 12.81
N ILE A 938 45.23 29.88 12.77
CA ILE A 938 44.41 30.53 11.73
C ILE A 938 45.12 30.37 10.37
N PRO A 939 44.47 29.77 9.36
CA PRO A 939 45.05 29.60 8.03
C PRO A 939 45.06 30.93 7.26
N ASP A 940 46.00 31.11 6.32
CA ASP A 940 46.00 32.23 5.38
C ASP A 940 45.09 31.92 4.19
N LEU A 941 44.01 32.70 4.04
CA LEU A 941 43.05 32.58 2.93
C LEU A 941 43.26 33.63 1.83
N THR A 942 44.47 34.19 1.72
CA THR A 942 44.84 35.00 0.56
C THR A 942 44.57 34.20 -0.73
N PRO A 943 43.72 34.68 -1.65
CA PRO A 943 43.29 33.88 -2.79
C PRO A 943 44.44 33.52 -3.72
N LEU A 944 44.47 32.27 -4.14
CA LEU A 944 45.39 31.74 -5.14
C LEU A 944 44.69 31.77 -6.50
N GLU A 945 45.15 32.64 -7.40
CA GLU A 945 44.65 32.68 -8.78
C GLU A 945 44.94 31.36 -9.49
N VAL A 946 43.89 30.74 -10.04
CA VAL A 946 43.98 29.46 -10.74
C VAL A 946 42.99 29.41 -11.89
N SER A 947 43.38 28.84 -13.03
CA SER A 947 42.43 28.62 -14.12
C SER A 947 41.52 27.41 -13.85
N GLU A 948 40.36 27.35 -14.50
CA GLU A 948 39.44 26.19 -14.39
C GLU A 948 40.14 24.85 -14.70
N ARG A 949 41.12 24.87 -15.61
CA ARG A 949 41.88 23.68 -16.01
C ARG A 949 42.86 23.22 -14.94
N GLU A 950 43.41 24.15 -14.17
CA GLU A 950 44.42 23.88 -13.13
C GLU A 950 43.79 23.57 -11.76
N LEU A 951 42.54 24.00 -11.54
CA LEU A 951 41.85 23.87 -10.25
C LEU A 951 41.89 22.43 -9.70
N ALA A 952 41.56 21.44 -10.53
CA ALA A 952 41.50 20.04 -10.09
C ALA A 952 42.86 19.49 -9.64
N GLU A 953 43.95 19.92 -10.27
CA GLU A 953 45.31 19.54 -9.88
C GLU A 953 45.73 20.24 -8.59
N ARG A 954 45.47 21.56 -8.47
CA ARG A 954 45.80 22.33 -7.26
C ARG A 954 45.04 21.87 -6.02
N VAL A 955 43.76 21.53 -6.16
CA VAL A 955 42.97 20.95 -5.07
C VAL A 955 43.54 19.57 -4.69
N ARG A 956 43.91 18.74 -5.67
CA ARG A 956 44.51 17.42 -5.42
C ARG A 956 45.81 17.53 -4.61
N ASP A 957 46.73 18.41 -5.02
CA ASP A 957 48.00 18.61 -4.33
C ASP A 957 47.81 19.09 -2.89
N PHE A 958 46.86 20.02 -2.68
CA PHE A 958 46.51 20.53 -1.36
C PHE A 958 45.97 19.41 -0.44
N VAL A 959 45.12 18.54 -0.96
CA VAL A 959 44.50 17.42 -0.21
C VAL A 959 45.51 16.33 0.14
N HIS A 960 46.47 16.04 -0.74
CA HIS A 960 47.49 15.00 -0.55
C HIS A 960 48.72 15.44 0.24
N THR A 961 48.61 16.50 1.05
CA THR A 961 49.67 16.82 2.00
C THR A 961 49.42 16.11 3.32
N ALA A 962 50.39 15.38 3.86
CA ALA A 962 50.24 14.66 5.13
C ALA A 962 50.17 15.62 6.34
N PHE A 963 49.75 15.08 7.49
CA PHE A 963 49.79 15.74 8.78
C PHE A 963 50.57 14.88 9.78
N ASP A 964 51.62 15.43 10.39
CA ASP A 964 52.13 14.88 11.65
C ASP A 964 51.33 15.49 12.80
N VAL A 965 50.39 14.72 13.35
CA VAL A 965 49.44 15.19 14.36
C VAL A 965 50.11 15.50 15.71
N THR A 966 51.37 15.11 15.88
CA THR A 966 52.16 15.39 17.10
C THR A 966 52.82 16.76 17.05
N LEU A 967 53.07 17.28 15.84
CA LEU A 967 53.83 18.52 15.62
C LEU A 967 52.93 19.70 15.25
N ALA A 968 51.85 19.46 14.51
CA ALA A 968 50.98 20.51 14.00
C ALA A 968 49.50 20.17 14.20
N VAL A 969 48.67 21.21 14.27
CA VAL A 969 47.22 21.04 14.30
C VAL A 969 46.78 20.46 12.97
N PRO A 970 45.99 19.39 12.96
CA PRO A 970 45.66 18.69 11.73
C PRO A 970 44.46 19.33 11.02
N PHE A 971 44.59 20.63 10.73
CA PHE A 971 43.62 21.45 10.02
C PHE A 971 44.35 22.40 9.07
N ARG A 972 43.91 22.51 7.81
CA ARG A 972 44.38 23.50 6.83
C ARG A 972 43.23 23.98 5.96
N ALA A 973 43.30 25.22 5.48
CA ALA A 973 42.38 25.77 4.50
C ALA A 973 43.11 26.67 3.50
N CYS A 974 42.59 26.79 2.27
CA CYS A 974 43.04 27.73 1.25
C CYS A 974 41.85 28.18 0.38
N LEU A 975 42.01 29.33 -0.28
CA LEU A 975 41.00 29.90 -1.16
C LEU A 975 41.59 30.01 -2.58
N PHE A 976 40.92 29.41 -3.56
CA PHE A 976 41.26 29.54 -4.97
C PHE A 976 40.35 30.57 -5.65
N GLU A 977 40.90 31.41 -6.51
CA GLU A 977 40.15 32.41 -7.29
C GLU A 977 40.24 32.07 -8.78
N LEU A 978 39.09 31.84 -9.41
CA LEU A 978 38.97 31.54 -10.83
C LEU A 978 38.59 32.77 -11.65
N SER A 979 37.84 33.68 -11.03
CA SER A 979 37.51 35.00 -11.54
C SER A 979 37.09 35.90 -10.36
N PRO A 980 36.91 37.23 -10.56
CA PRO A 980 36.45 38.12 -9.51
C PRO A 980 35.12 37.72 -8.83
N THR A 981 34.33 36.85 -9.47
CA THR A 981 33.05 36.36 -8.94
C THR A 981 33.02 34.84 -8.74
N GLU A 982 34.12 34.12 -8.92
CA GLU A 982 34.15 32.66 -8.81
C GLU A 982 35.35 32.24 -7.98
N HIS A 983 35.08 31.62 -6.83
CA HIS A 983 36.09 31.18 -5.88
C HIS A 983 35.83 29.72 -5.44
N VAL A 984 36.85 29.04 -4.94
CA VAL A 984 36.72 27.72 -4.31
C VAL A 984 37.45 27.72 -2.98
N LEU A 985 36.71 27.57 -1.88
CA LEU A 985 37.27 27.38 -0.54
C LEU A 985 37.53 25.89 -0.34
N ALA A 986 38.79 25.51 -0.15
CA ALA A 986 39.17 24.13 0.16
C ALA A 986 39.75 24.05 1.57
N PHE A 987 39.35 23.04 2.34
CA PHE A 987 39.94 22.76 3.65
C PHE A 987 40.10 21.25 3.87
N VAL A 988 41.07 20.88 4.71
CA VAL A 988 41.43 19.50 5.03
C VAL A 988 41.60 19.38 6.53
N VAL A 989 40.93 18.39 7.12
CA VAL A 989 41.06 18.03 8.54
C VAL A 989 41.48 16.57 8.65
N HIS A 990 42.35 16.20 9.59
CA HIS A 990 42.63 14.78 9.84
C HIS A 990 41.52 14.14 10.69
N HIS A 991 41.29 12.84 10.49
CA HIS A 991 40.25 12.06 11.17
C HIS A 991 40.40 11.97 12.71
N ILE A 992 41.50 12.48 13.28
CA ILE A 992 41.72 12.55 14.73
C ILE A 992 40.97 13.74 15.38
N SER A 993 40.66 14.77 14.59
CA SER A 993 40.01 16.01 15.01
C SER A 993 38.55 16.13 14.57
N ALA A 994 38.15 15.38 13.54
CA ALA A 994 36.80 15.39 12.98
C ALA A 994 36.42 14.02 12.37
N ASP A 995 35.13 13.81 12.17
CA ASP A 995 34.54 12.67 11.47
C ASP A 995 33.46 13.15 10.48
N GLY A 996 32.78 12.21 9.81
CA GLY A 996 31.73 12.54 8.83
C GLY A 996 30.57 13.37 9.40
N GLN A 997 30.21 13.18 10.68
CA GLN A 997 29.13 13.96 11.32
C GLN A 997 29.59 15.36 11.72
N SER A 998 30.89 15.54 11.99
CA SER A 998 31.49 16.85 12.28
C SER A 998 31.50 17.82 11.10
N MET A 999 31.46 17.32 9.85
CA MET A 999 31.59 18.16 8.65
C MET A 999 30.38 19.07 8.38
N GLY A 1000 29.17 18.62 8.73
CA GLY A 1000 27.94 19.40 8.60
C GLY A 1000 27.91 20.63 9.51
N PRO A 1001 28.07 20.45 10.84
CA PRO A 1001 28.27 21.55 11.79
C PRO A 1001 29.41 22.48 11.40
N LEU A 1002 30.57 21.96 10.99
CA LEU A 1002 31.71 22.76 10.56
C LEU A 1002 31.36 23.70 9.39
N THR A 1003 30.73 23.16 8.34
CA THR A 1003 30.36 23.94 7.14
C THR A 1003 29.29 25.00 7.46
N ARG A 1004 28.25 24.61 8.23
CA ARG A 1004 27.21 25.53 8.69
C ARG A 1004 27.81 26.67 9.51
N ASP A 1005 28.72 26.35 10.42
CA ASP A 1005 29.31 27.30 11.34
C ASP A 1005 30.19 28.32 10.60
N VAL A 1006 30.93 27.89 9.56
CA VAL A 1006 31.66 28.81 8.66
C VAL A 1006 30.70 29.77 7.93
N MET A 1007 29.56 29.29 7.44
CA MET A 1007 28.59 30.12 6.72
C MET A 1007 27.88 31.13 7.63
N LEU A 1008 27.51 30.71 8.84
CA LEU A 1008 26.91 31.59 9.85
C LEU A 1008 27.89 32.67 10.31
N ALA A 1009 29.15 32.29 10.57
CA ALA A 1009 30.19 33.24 10.92
C ALA A 1009 30.47 34.21 9.77
N TYR A 1010 30.55 33.72 8.53
CA TYR A 1010 30.74 34.57 7.35
C TYR A 1010 29.62 35.60 7.19
N SER A 1011 28.36 35.16 7.27
CA SER A 1011 27.19 36.05 7.13
C SER A 1011 27.18 37.13 8.20
N ALA A 1012 27.41 36.76 9.47
CA ALA A 1012 27.49 37.73 10.56
C ALA A 1012 28.63 38.75 10.36
N ARG A 1013 29.80 38.30 9.88
CA ARG A 1013 30.96 39.16 9.66
C ARG A 1013 30.80 40.10 8.47
N VAL A 1014 30.10 39.66 7.40
CA VAL A 1014 29.71 40.54 6.28
C VAL A 1014 28.79 41.67 6.76
N ASP A 1015 27.89 41.36 7.70
CA ASP A 1015 27.00 42.35 8.32
C ASP A 1015 27.69 43.20 9.43
N GLY A 1016 29.00 43.00 9.65
CA GLY A 1016 29.78 43.72 10.64
C GLY A 1016 29.53 43.28 12.09
N ALA A 1017 28.86 42.14 12.30
CA ALA A 1017 28.51 41.59 13.61
C ALA A 1017 29.39 40.38 14.00
N GLU A 1018 29.41 40.04 15.29
CA GLU A 1018 29.91 38.75 15.75
C GLU A 1018 28.81 37.67 15.62
N PRO A 1019 29.16 36.42 15.29
CA PRO A 1019 28.15 35.38 15.17
C PRO A 1019 27.47 35.06 16.52
N ALA A 1020 26.13 34.99 16.50
CA ALA A 1020 25.27 34.95 17.69
C ALA A 1020 24.93 33.50 18.12
N TRP A 1021 25.94 32.74 18.54
CA TRP A 1021 25.80 31.34 18.95
C TRP A 1021 26.09 31.10 20.43
N THR A 1022 25.31 30.19 21.01
CA THR A 1022 25.49 29.71 22.39
C THR A 1022 26.81 28.97 22.54
N PRO A 1023 27.61 29.22 23.60
CA PRO A 1023 28.78 28.43 23.92
C PRO A 1023 28.45 26.95 24.07
N LEU A 1024 29.37 26.07 23.67
CA LEU A 1024 29.20 24.63 23.84
C LEU A 1024 29.40 24.27 25.33
N GLU A 1025 28.39 23.64 25.94
CA GLU A 1025 28.40 23.27 27.37
C GLU A 1025 29.45 22.20 27.70
N VAL A 1026 29.85 21.40 26.71
CA VAL A 1026 30.92 20.41 26.79
C VAL A 1026 31.80 20.49 25.55
N GLN A 1027 33.09 20.20 25.71
CA GLN A 1027 34.04 20.06 24.60
C GLN A 1027 34.50 18.61 24.48
N TYR A 1028 35.19 18.28 23.39
CA TYR A 1028 35.65 16.91 23.14
C TYR A 1028 36.60 16.37 24.23
N ALA A 1029 37.36 17.25 24.88
CA ALA A 1029 38.18 16.92 26.05
C ALA A 1029 37.34 16.37 27.22
N ASP A 1030 36.15 16.93 27.45
CA ASP A 1030 35.23 16.52 28.51
C ASP A 1030 34.61 15.14 28.20
N PHE A 1031 34.30 14.89 26.92
CA PHE A 1031 33.88 13.58 26.44
C PHE A 1031 34.96 12.50 26.67
N ALA A 1032 36.22 12.80 26.35
CA ALA A 1032 37.32 11.84 26.55
C ALA A 1032 37.48 11.45 28.03
N LEU A 1033 37.31 12.40 28.95
CA LEU A 1033 37.35 12.16 30.39
C LEU A 1033 36.13 11.38 30.89
N TRP A 1034 34.94 11.69 30.39
CA TRP A 1034 33.71 10.96 30.71
C TRP A 1034 33.76 9.51 30.22
N GLN A 1035 34.20 9.27 28.98
CA GLN A 1035 34.29 7.94 28.39
C GLN A 1035 35.16 7.02 29.24
N ARG A 1036 36.33 7.50 29.68
CA ARG A 1036 37.23 6.73 30.55
C ARG A 1036 36.61 6.41 31.91
N ALA A 1037 35.86 7.35 32.48
CA ALA A 1037 35.23 7.17 33.79
C ALA A 1037 34.05 6.19 33.75
N VAL A 1038 33.18 6.26 32.73
CA VAL A 1038 32.00 5.40 32.60
C VAL A 1038 32.35 3.97 32.25
N LEU A 1039 33.36 3.78 31.39
CA LEU A 1039 33.81 2.45 31.01
C LEU A 1039 34.55 1.76 32.17
N GLY A 1040 35.23 2.54 33.02
CA GLY A 1040 36.05 2.01 34.10
C GLY A 1040 37.39 1.46 33.60
N ALA A 1041 38.08 0.71 34.44
CA ALA A 1041 39.40 0.18 34.15
C ALA A 1041 39.33 -1.26 33.61
N GLU A 1042 40.28 -1.62 32.75
CA GLU A 1042 40.35 -2.94 32.11
C GLU A 1042 40.81 -4.04 33.08
N ASP A 1043 41.52 -3.67 34.15
CA ASP A 1043 41.96 -4.56 35.22
C ASP A 1043 40.90 -4.77 36.32
N ASP A 1044 39.77 -4.06 36.25
CA ASP A 1044 38.59 -4.29 37.10
C ASP A 1044 37.59 -5.19 36.38
N ALA A 1045 37.42 -6.42 36.86
CA ALA A 1045 36.55 -7.43 36.25
C ALA A 1045 35.05 -7.05 36.26
N GLU A 1046 34.63 -6.17 37.17
CA GLU A 1046 33.23 -5.73 37.29
C GLU A 1046 32.94 -4.46 36.46
N SER A 1047 33.99 -3.85 35.87
CA SER A 1047 33.86 -2.66 35.04
C SER A 1047 33.03 -2.92 33.78
N LEU A 1048 32.46 -1.86 33.21
CA LEU A 1048 31.70 -1.97 31.97
C LEU A 1048 32.63 -2.31 30.79
N LEU A 1049 33.86 -1.79 30.80
CA LEU A 1049 34.89 -2.08 29.81
C LEU A 1049 35.21 -3.57 29.77
N SER A 1050 35.50 -4.18 30.92
CA SER A 1050 35.87 -5.59 31.01
C SER A 1050 34.73 -6.50 30.55
N ARG A 1051 33.48 -6.22 30.95
CA ARG A 1051 32.31 -6.98 30.49
C ARG A 1051 32.08 -6.86 28.98
N GLN A 1052 32.27 -5.69 28.40
CA GLN A 1052 32.16 -5.51 26.95
C GLN A 1052 33.32 -6.19 26.19
N VAL A 1053 34.55 -6.12 26.72
CA VAL A 1053 35.70 -6.84 26.15
C VAL A 1053 35.49 -8.35 26.19
N SER A 1054 34.93 -8.89 27.28
CA SER A 1054 34.58 -10.32 27.36
C SER A 1054 33.56 -10.71 26.29
N PHE A 1055 32.47 -9.95 26.13
CA PHE A 1055 31.49 -10.18 25.07
C PHE A 1055 32.15 -10.22 23.68
N TRP A 1056 33.00 -9.24 23.36
CA TRP A 1056 33.67 -9.20 22.06
C TRP A 1056 34.71 -10.29 21.87
N THR A 1057 35.42 -10.68 22.93
CA THR A 1057 36.39 -11.79 22.88
C THR A 1057 35.69 -13.11 22.53
N GLU A 1058 34.50 -13.34 23.10
CA GLU A 1058 33.69 -14.51 22.80
C GLU A 1058 33.04 -14.43 21.41
N ALA A 1059 32.41 -13.31 21.07
CA ALA A 1059 31.69 -13.14 19.82
C ALA A 1059 32.59 -13.18 18.57
N LEU A 1060 33.86 -12.77 18.70
CA LEU A 1060 34.83 -12.72 17.60
C LEU A 1060 35.80 -13.91 17.59
N ALA A 1061 35.58 -14.90 18.47
CA ALA A 1061 36.42 -16.09 18.52
C ALA A 1061 36.36 -16.88 17.20
N ALA A 1062 37.50 -17.43 16.79
CA ALA A 1062 37.65 -18.25 15.58
C ALA A 1062 37.36 -17.54 14.23
N LEU A 1063 37.41 -16.20 14.18
CA LEU A 1063 37.38 -15.48 12.91
C LEU A 1063 38.62 -15.79 12.06
N PRO A 1064 38.49 -15.88 10.73
CA PRO A 1064 39.63 -16.06 9.84
C PRO A 1064 40.53 -14.81 9.81
N ASP A 1065 41.84 -15.01 9.73
CA ASP A 1065 42.83 -13.91 9.67
C ASP A 1065 42.64 -13.00 8.45
N GLN A 1066 42.03 -13.52 7.37
CA GLN A 1066 41.79 -12.80 6.12
C GLN A 1066 40.54 -13.33 5.41
N LEU A 1067 39.77 -12.44 4.77
CA LEU A 1067 38.71 -12.78 3.83
C LEU A 1067 39.27 -12.93 2.40
N ASP A 1068 38.91 -14.01 1.72
CA ASP A 1068 39.28 -14.27 0.33
C ASP A 1068 38.27 -13.63 -0.64
N LEU A 1069 38.53 -12.38 -1.00
CA LEU A 1069 37.78 -11.66 -2.03
C LEU A 1069 38.33 -12.00 -3.42
N PRO A 1070 37.50 -12.00 -4.48
CA PRO A 1070 37.93 -12.29 -5.86
C PRO A 1070 38.72 -11.11 -6.45
N ALA A 1071 39.92 -10.84 -5.92
CA ALA A 1071 40.76 -9.74 -6.33
C ALA A 1071 41.52 -10.06 -7.62
N ASP A 1072 41.54 -9.10 -8.56
CA ASP A 1072 42.27 -9.22 -9.83
C ASP A 1072 43.80 -9.32 -9.67
N ARG A 1073 44.32 -9.01 -8.47
CA ARG A 1073 45.75 -8.98 -8.14
C ARG A 1073 45.99 -9.55 -6.75
N PRO A 1074 47.13 -10.22 -6.51
CA PRO A 1074 47.48 -10.69 -5.18
C PRO A 1074 47.66 -9.53 -4.21
N ARG A 1075 47.27 -9.73 -2.95
CA ARG A 1075 47.44 -8.74 -1.88
C ARG A 1075 48.95 -8.50 -1.62
N PRO A 1076 49.44 -7.25 -1.72
CA PRO A 1076 50.84 -6.94 -1.45
C PRO A 1076 51.14 -6.94 0.05
N ALA A 1077 52.40 -7.19 0.42
CA ALA A 1077 52.85 -7.19 1.82
C ALA A 1077 52.78 -5.81 2.49
N VAL A 1078 52.89 -4.73 1.69
CA VAL A 1078 52.72 -3.35 2.13
C VAL A 1078 51.56 -2.74 1.35
N ALA A 1079 50.56 -2.23 2.06
CA ALA A 1079 49.42 -1.57 1.45
C ALA A 1079 49.86 -0.25 0.81
N SER A 1080 49.60 -0.07 -0.50
CA SER A 1080 50.07 1.13 -1.21
C SER A 1080 49.25 2.40 -0.97
N GLY A 1081 48.15 2.32 -0.22
CA GLY A 1081 47.22 3.43 0.04
C GLY A 1081 46.43 3.94 -1.17
N ARG A 1082 46.80 3.55 -2.41
CA ARG A 1082 46.12 3.96 -3.65
C ARG A 1082 44.76 3.27 -3.81
N GLY A 1083 43.70 4.05 -3.85
CA GLY A 1083 42.32 3.61 -4.11
C GLY A 1083 41.70 4.31 -5.33
N ALA A 1084 40.60 3.75 -5.83
CA ALA A 1084 39.75 4.35 -6.84
C ALA A 1084 38.29 4.22 -6.39
N VAL A 1085 37.43 5.15 -6.83
CA VAL A 1085 36.01 5.17 -6.47
C VAL A 1085 35.17 4.89 -7.71
N HIS A 1086 34.27 3.92 -7.63
CA HIS A 1086 33.18 3.74 -8.58
C HIS A 1086 31.89 4.19 -7.92
N THR A 1087 31.24 5.21 -8.49
CA THR A 1087 29.96 5.73 -7.97
C THR A 1087 28.83 5.16 -8.80
N PHE A 1088 27.82 4.63 -8.12
CA PHE A 1088 26.55 4.22 -8.72
C PHE A 1088 25.41 4.79 -7.86
N THR A 1089 24.24 4.96 -8.45
CA THR A 1089 23.06 5.47 -7.75
C THR A 1089 22.06 4.34 -7.57
N VAL A 1090 21.57 4.18 -6.35
CA VAL A 1090 20.43 3.31 -6.06
C VAL A 1090 19.17 4.12 -6.32
N ASP A 1091 18.32 3.63 -7.23
CA ASP A 1091 17.07 4.28 -7.59
C ASP A 1091 16.19 4.56 -6.35
N GLY A 1092 15.40 5.64 -6.38
CA GLY A 1092 14.56 6.05 -5.25
C GLY A 1092 13.52 5.00 -4.84
N GLY A 1093 13.05 4.18 -5.78
CA GLY A 1093 12.21 3.01 -5.50
C GLY A 1093 12.98 1.91 -4.77
N ILE A 1094 14.21 1.61 -5.18
CA ILE A 1094 15.06 0.60 -4.52
C ILE A 1094 15.51 1.08 -3.14
N HIS A 1095 15.86 2.36 -2.97
CA HIS A 1095 16.21 2.94 -1.67
C HIS A 1095 15.03 2.93 -0.71
N ARG A 1096 13.81 3.25 -1.19
CA ARG A 1096 12.58 3.05 -0.40
C ARG A 1096 12.37 1.58 -0.07
N GLY A 1097 12.60 0.68 -1.02
CA GLY A 1097 12.57 -0.77 -0.80
C GLY A 1097 13.55 -1.22 0.28
N MET A 1098 14.79 -0.73 0.28
CA MET A 1098 15.78 -1.03 1.35
C MET A 1098 15.32 -0.49 2.71
N ALA A 1099 14.80 0.74 2.76
CA ALA A 1099 14.27 1.32 3.99
C ALA A 1099 13.02 0.59 4.50
N GLU A 1100 12.19 0.08 3.59
CA GLU A 1100 11.01 -0.75 3.89
C GLU A 1100 11.40 -2.15 4.34
N VAL A 1101 12.41 -2.77 3.72
CA VAL A 1101 12.98 -4.07 4.15
C VAL A 1101 13.57 -3.92 5.55
N ALA A 1102 14.31 -2.85 5.81
CA ALA A 1102 14.85 -2.55 7.13
C ALA A 1102 13.75 -2.39 8.17
N ARG A 1103 12.82 -1.46 7.93
CA ARG A 1103 11.70 -1.19 8.85
C ARG A 1103 10.83 -2.43 9.06
N GLY A 1104 10.62 -3.21 8.01
CA GLY A 1104 9.87 -4.45 8.04
C GLY A 1104 10.58 -5.59 8.78
N ALA A 1105 11.92 -5.61 8.80
CA ALA A 1105 12.70 -6.65 9.49
C ALA A 1105 13.05 -6.30 10.95
N GLY A 1106 12.54 -5.18 11.48
CA GLY A 1106 13.00 -4.66 12.77
C GLY A 1106 14.49 -4.27 12.75
N ALA A 1107 15.03 -4.08 11.55
CA ALA A 1107 16.41 -3.75 11.28
C ALA A 1107 16.51 -2.28 10.85
N THR A 1108 17.72 -1.73 10.84
CA THR A 1108 17.94 -0.40 10.27
C THR A 1108 18.32 -0.54 8.80
N ALA A 1109 18.14 0.53 8.00
CA ALA A 1109 18.58 0.55 6.60
C ALA A 1109 20.10 0.35 6.43
N PHE A 1110 20.85 0.35 7.54
CA PHE A 1110 22.27 0.01 7.58
C PHE A 1110 22.53 -1.50 7.68
N MET A 1111 21.59 -2.28 8.21
CA MET A 1111 21.69 -3.74 8.33
C MET A 1111 21.25 -4.47 7.05
N VAL A 1112 20.56 -3.77 6.16
CA VAL A 1112 20.07 -4.20 4.84
C VAL A 1112 20.97 -3.62 3.78
#